data_AF-A0A3M1JDK6-F1
#
_entry.id   AF-A0A3M1JDK6-F1
#
_cell.length_a   1.000
_cell.length_b   1.000
_cell.length_c   1.000
_cell.angle_alpha   90.00
_cell.angle_beta   90.00
_cell.angle_gamma   90.00
#
_symmetry.space_group_name_H-M   'P 1'
#
loop_
_entity.id
_entity.type
_entity.pdbx_description
1 polymer ?
#
loop_
_entity_poly.entity_id
_entity_poly.type
_entity_poly.pdbx_seq_one_letter_code
_entity_poly.pdbx_strand_id
1 'polypeptide(L)'
;ATTADGYNPYRITRDGIEWEVPEPDNPWANIGYWSDHQIIYLQKLLEFAEQANPGSLASLWNRPVFSYANVPYRLRPYPQMLADWYNTIDFDAAADQSIQSAVSAMGTDARLVRGDDGAVLHVTMVEKLLVLLLAKLTNWVPEGGIWMNTQRPEWNDANNALVGKGLSVVTAAYLRRFVVFWREQLAGAEADTFSVNAAVAGLLEQVQTILADTLHRLQTGFSDADRRAVMNALGTAATAYRATIYRNGPPAEQTAISGGALRDFLALAQAHIEHTLRANLRPDKLAHSYNILRLDNHSAAVEHLYPMLEGQVAVLSSGLLTPDEAVELLKNLRRSSLYRPDQHSYVLYPNRKLPGFLHKNNVTTEQVAGSELVQALAAANDPRLLVRDQAGVYHFNGAFRNAGDAAQTLDELAREPAYAEQVAAEREFILNLFEETFNHRSFTGRSGTFFAFEGLGSIYWHMVSKLLLAVYECYAAALNDKAPSPVTEALARAYFDIRQGLGFNKSPAAYGAFPTDPYSHTPAGSGARQPGMTGQVKEEILTRWAELGITVSQGALQFNPTLLRPDDFLCTPGQFTAINAAGRKETVALPAGSLAFTLCQTPVIYSRGSTPQIEIIFADGREQIIAGRRLDAATSRHIFDRDGYIRQVRVMVSV
;
A
#
# COMPACT_ATOMS: atom_id res chain seq x y z
N ALA A 1 -12.27 12.28 -5.11
CA ALA A 1 -11.06 13.11 -5.28
C ALA A 1 -9.94 12.34 -6.00
N THR A 2 -10.22 11.71 -7.14
CA THR A 2 -9.17 11.06 -7.97
C THR A 2 -9.09 11.74 -9.32
N THR A 3 -7.89 11.86 -9.86
CA THR A 3 -7.57 12.55 -11.12
C THR A 3 -7.90 11.68 -12.33
N ALA A 4 -7.99 12.29 -13.52
CA ALA A 4 -8.27 11.58 -14.77
C ALA A 4 -7.10 10.68 -15.22
N ASP A 5 -5.90 10.87 -14.68
CA ASP A 5 -4.74 10.01 -14.88
C ASP A 5 -4.56 8.95 -13.79
N GLY A 6 -5.54 8.79 -12.89
CA GLY A 6 -5.64 7.65 -11.98
C GLY A 6 -4.89 7.77 -10.65
N TYR A 7 -4.67 9.00 -10.18
CA TYR A 7 -4.04 9.31 -8.90
C TYR A 7 -4.95 10.19 -8.03
N ASN A 8 -4.39 10.85 -7.01
CA ASN A 8 -5.12 11.74 -6.12
C ASN A 8 -4.19 12.81 -5.51
N PRO A 9 -4.74 13.97 -5.13
CA PRO A 9 -4.04 14.95 -4.31
C PRO A 9 -3.62 14.39 -2.95
N TYR A 10 -2.63 15.02 -2.32
CA TYR A 10 -2.07 14.55 -1.04
C TYR A 10 -3.03 14.74 0.14
N ARG A 11 -3.96 15.70 0.05
CA ARG A 11 -4.83 16.06 1.17
C ARG A 11 -6.28 16.33 0.75
N ILE A 12 -7.19 15.91 1.63
CA ILE A 12 -8.62 16.16 1.56
C ILE A 12 -9.02 16.97 2.81
N THR A 13 -9.86 17.97 2.61
CA THR A 13 -10.43 18.80 3.67
C THR A 13 -11.96 18.80 3.56
N ARG A 14 -12.65 19.41 4.53
CA ARG A 14 -14.09 19.63 4.42
C ARG A 14 -14.45 20.47 3.19
N ASP A 15 -13.57 21.37 2.79
CA ASP A 15 -13.80 22.31 1.68
C ASP A 15 -13.41 21.70 0.32
N GLY A 16 -12.66 20.59 0.28
CA GLY A 16 -12.34 19.89 -0.96
C GLY A 16 -10.97 19.22 -0.94
N ILE A 17 -10.12 19.58 -1.91
CA ILE A 17 -8.82 18.95 -2.14
C ILE A 17 -7.67 19.96 -2.16
N GLU A 18 -6.49 19.56 -1.71
CA GLU A 18 -5.25 20.36 -1.75
C GLU A 18 -4.11 19.52 -2.36
N TRP A 19 -3.32 20.14 -3.23
CA TRP A 19 -2.10 19.54 -3.80
C TRP A 19 -0.86 20.31 -3.31
N GLU A 20 0.29 19.63 -3.35
CA GLU A 20 1.58 20.28 -3.07
C GLU A 20 1.98 21.18 -4.25
N VAL A 21 2.64 22.30 -3.96
CA VAL A 21 3.12 23.25 -4.98
C VAL A 21 4.63 23.37 -4.83
N PRO A 22 5.41 23.37 -5.91
CA PRO A 22 6.85 23.60 -5.82
C PRO A 22 7.16 24.97 -5.22
N GLU A 23 8.14 25.02 -4.32
CA GLU A 23 8.67 26.27 -3.75
C GLU A 23 10.12 26.44 -4.23
N PRO A 24 10.44 27.45 -5.05
CA PRO A 24 11.78 27.61 -5.65
C PRO A 24 12.94 27.65 -4.66
N ASP A 25 12.70 28.18 -3.46
CA ASP A 25 13.71 28.32 -2.40
C ASP A 25 13.75 27.12 -1.44
N ASN A 26 12.89 26.11 -1.65
CA ASN A 26 12.77 24.94 -0.80
C ASN A 26 12.93 23.65 -1.62
N PRO A 27 14.14 23.06 -1.69
CA PRO A 27 14.39 21.84 -2.47
C PRO A 27 13.63 20.61 -1.93
N TRP A 28 12.97 20.72 -0.78
CA TRP A 28 12.12 19.66 -0.21
C TRP A 28 10.65 19.79 -0.59
N ALA A 29 10.22 20.93 -1.15
CA ALA A 29 8.89 21.15 -1.69
C ALA A 29 8.74 20.49 -3.07
N ASN A 30 8.78 19.16 -3.06
CA ASN A 30 8.61 18.37 -4.27
C ASN A 30 7.12 18.17 -4.57
N ILE A 31 6.76 17.63 -5.73
CA ILE A 31 5.41 17.16 -6.05
C ILE A 31 5.43 15.70 -6.49
N GLY A 32 4.28 15.03 -6.45
CA GLY A 32 4.11 13.71 -7.04
C GLY A 32 2.87 12.98 -6.52
N TYR A 33 2.78 11.71 -6.85
CA TYR A 33 1.67 10.84 -6.45
C TYR A 33 2.19 9.59 -5.77
N TRP A 34 1.70 9.31 -4.56
CA TRP A 34 1.99 8.05 -3.87
C TRP A 34 1.20 6.91 -4.51
N SER A 35 1.89 5.82 -4.84
CA SER A 35 1.32 4.72 -5.62
C SER A 35 0.33 3.84 -4.83
N ASP A 36 0.41 3.82 -3.49
CA ASP A 36 -0.47 3.01 -2.65
C ASP A 36 -1.80 3.69 -2.34
N HIS A 37 -1.89 5.03 -2.48
CA HIS A 37 -3.03 5.86 -2.05
C HIS A 37 -4.38 5.46 -2.65
N GLN A 38 -4.41 4.80 -3.80
CA GLN A 38 -5.67 4.60 -4.54
C GLN A 38 -6.31 3.25 -4.26
N ILE A 39 -5.55 2.15 -4.35
CA ILE A 39 -6.13 0.81 -4.51
C ILE A 39 -6.66 0.26 -3.19
N ILE A 40 -5.78 -0.03 -2.23
CA ILE A 40 -6.18 -0.75 -1.02
C ILE A 40 -7.14 0.05 -0.14
N TYR A 41 -6.94 1.36 -0.03
CA TYR A 41 -7.80 2.22 0.79
C TYR A 41 -9.22 2.31 0.24
N LEU A 42 -9.37 2.48 -1.08
CA LEU A 42 -10.68 2.43 -1.74
C LEU A 42 -11.29 1.02 -1.62
N GLN A 43 -10.50 -0.02 -1.85
CA GLN A 43 -10.98 -1.40 -1.80
C GLN A 43 -11.64 -1.74 -0.47
N LYS A 44 -11.05 -1.33 0.68
CA LYS A 44 -11.67 -1.56 2.00
C LYS A 44 -13.03 -0.85 2.13
N LEU A 45 -13.19 0.34 1.55
CA LEU A 45 -14.46 1.07 1.56
C LEU A 45 -15.50 0.41 0.67
N LEU A 46 -15.11 -0.07 -0.52
CA LEU A 46 -16.00 -0.77 -1.43
C LEU A 46 -16.51 -2.09 -0.83
N GLU A 47 -15.62 -2.89 -0.24
CA GLU A 47 -15.99 -4.13 0.46
C GLU A 47 -16.98 -3.87 1.59
N PHE A 48 -16.70 -2.87 2.42
CA PHE A 48 -17.58 -2.51 3.52
C PHE A 48 -18.94 -1.98 3.03
N ALA A 49 -18.95 -1.12 2.01
CA ALA A 49 -20.17 -0.58 1.44
C ALA A 49 -21.07 -1.67 0.89
N GLU A 50 -20.51 -2.66 0.18
CA GLU A 50 -21.28 -3.78 -0.36
C GLU A 50 -21.75 -4.75 0.73
N GLN A 51 -20.94 -5.02 1.75
CA GLN A 51 -21.35 -5.84 2.89
C GLN A 51 -22.51 -5.20 3.66
N ALA A 52 -22.46 -3.89 3.89
CA ALA A 52 -23.44 -3.14 4.67
C ALA A 52 -24.70 -2.77 3.88
N ASN A 53 -24.57 -2.48 2.58
CA ASN A 53 -25.68 -2.11 1.71
C ASN A 53 -25.53 -2.81 0.34
N PRO A 54 -25.87 -4.12 0.24
CA PRO A 54 -25.71 -4.89 -0.98
C PRO A 54 -26.45 -4.25 -2.16
N GLY A 55 -25.82 -4.26 -3.34
CA GLY A 55 -26.37 -3.64 -4.55
C GLY A 55 -26.27 -2.11 -4.60
N SER A 56 -25.81 -1.44 -3.53
CA SER A 56 -25.60 0.01 -3.55
C SER A 56 -24.55 0.42 -4.59
N LEU A 57 -23.46 -0.35 -4.71
CA LEU A 57 -22.45 -0.12 -5.75
C LEU A 57 -23.02 -0.38 -7.15
N ALA A 58 -23.85 -1.42 -7.29
CA ALA A 58 -24.49 -1.75 -8.55
C ALA A 58 -25.35 -0.59 -9.09
N SER A 59 -26.06 0.11 -8.20
CA SER A 59 -26.86 1.29 -8.56
C SER A 59 -26.05 2.49 -9.07
N LEU A 60 -24.73 2.49 -8.85
CA LEU A 60 -23.81 3.58 -9.22
C LEU A 60 -23.02 3.28 -10.50
N TRP A 61 -23.04 2.04 -11.02
CA TRP A 61 -22.16 1.62 -12.11
C TRP A 61 -22.21 2.54 -13.32
N ASN A 62 -23.42 2.89 -13.78
CA ASN A 62 -23.67 3.72 -14.96
C ASN A 62 -24.20 5.12 -14.63
N ARG A 63 -24.31 5.50 -13.35
CA ARG A 63 -24.77 6.85 -12.98
C ARG A 63 -23.62 7.85 -13.13
N PRO A 64 -23.74 8.88 -13.99
CA PRO A 64 -22.72 9.92 -14.11
C PRO A 64 -22.86 10.91 -12.95
N VAL A 65 -22.35 10.53 -11.78
CA VAL A 65 -22.42 11.33 -10.53
C VAL A 65 -21.05 11.54 -9.90
N PHE A 66 -19.98 11.00 -10.50
CA PHE A 66 -18.61 11.16 -10.02
C PHE A 66 -17.86 12.20 -10.84
N SER A 67 -16.82 12.80 -10.29
CA SER A 67 -15.99 13.79 -10.99
C SER A 67 -14.50 13.43 -10.93
N TYR A 68 -13.68 14.11 -11.74
CA TYR A 68 -12.23 14.05 -11.64
C TYR A 68 -11.67 15.27 -10.89
N ALA A 69 -10.69 15.03 -10.03
CA ALA A 69 -9.87 16.10 -9.48
C ALA A 69 -8.99 16.70 -10.58
N ASN A 70 -8.91 18.03 -10.64
CA ASN A 70 -8.06 18.76 -11.57
C ASN A 70 -6.78 19.20 -10.86
N VAL A 71 -5.87 18.25 -10.64
CA VAL A 71 -4.56 18.53 -10.06
C VAL A 71 -3.61 18.99 -11.18
N PRO A 72 -2.88 20.10 -11.02
CA PRO A 72 -2.03 20.69 -12.08
C PRO A 72 -0.69 19.96 -12.22
N TYR A 73 -0.69 18.63 -12.15
CA TYR A 73 0.49 17.80 -12.37
C TYR A 73 0.40 17.16 -13.77
N ARG A 74 1.53 17.08 -14.46
CA ARG A 74 1.65 16.50 -15.80
C ARG A 74 2.68 15.40 -15.77
N LEU A 75 2.22 14.16 -15.85
CA LEU A 75 3.13 13.03 -16.00
C LEU A 75 3.79 13.10 -17.38
N ARG A 76 5.12 13.03 -17.40
CA ARG A 76 5.91 13.13 -18.62
C ARG A 76 5.65 11.97 -19.59
N PRO A 77 5.88 12.16 -20.90
CA PRO A 77 5.89 11.09 -21.87
C PRO A 77 6.84 9.95 -21.48
N TYR A 78 6.46 8.71 -21.77
CA TYR A 78 7.23 7.51 -21.41
C TYR A 78 8.71 7.56 -21.84
N PRO A 79 9.09 8.02 -23.06
CA PRO A 79 10.50 8.15 -23.41
C PRO A 79 11.29 9.10 -22.50
N GLN A 80 10.67 10.16 -21.98
CA GLN A 80 11.31 11.08 -21.03
C GLN A 80 11.40 10.45 -19.64
N MET A 81 10.40 9.68 -19.22
CA MET A 81 10.45 8.90 -17.97
C MET A 81 11.56 7.83 -17.99
N LEU A 82 11.82 7.23 -19.16
CA LEU A 82 12.94 6.30 -19.33
C LEU A 82 14.30 7.03 -19.29
N ALA A 83 14.37 8.24 -19.82
CA ALA A 83 15.59 9.05 -19.82
C ALA A 83 15.95 9.55 -18.41
N ASP A 84 14.95 9.90 -17.60
CA ASP A 84 15.11 10.29 -16.20
C ASP A 84 13.90 9.85 -15.37
N TRP A 85 13.99 8.66 -14.77
CA TRP A 85 12.92 8.09 -13.95
C TRP A 85 12.75 8.76 -12.58
N TYR A 86 13.64 9.71 -12.22
CA TYR A 86 13.53 10.48 -10.98
C TYR A 86 12.77 11.80 -11.21
N ASN A 87 12.60 12.21 -12.47
CA ASN A 87 11.97 13.46 -12.88
C ASN A 87 10.89 13.19 -13.94
N THR A 88 9.71 12.80 -13.46
CA THR A 88 8.63 12.22 -14.27
C THR A 88 7.34 13.01 -14.21
N ILE A 89 7.25 14.06 -13.39
CA ILE A 89 6.05 14.88 -13.22
C ILE A 89 6.42 16.36 -13.22
N ASP A 90 5.82 17.12 -14.15
CA ASP A 90 5.92 18.57 -14.22
C ASP A 90 4.75 19.24 -13.50
N PHE A 91 5.01 20.41 -12.90
CA PHE A 91 3.98 21.29 -12.35
C PHE A 91 3.49 22.28 -13.41
N ASP A 92 2.20 22.22 -13.75
CA ASP A 92 1.57 23.12 -14.71
C ASP A 92 1.09 24.40 -14.01
N ALA A 93 2.00 25.38 -13.88
CA ALA A 93 1.73 26.64 -13.20
C ALA A 93 0.58 27.45 -13.83
N ALA A 94 0.39 27.34 -15.15
CA ALA A 94 -0.71 28.01 -15.84
C ALA A 94 -2.06 27.38 -15.48
N ALA A 95 -2.12 26.04 -15.43
CA ALA A 95 -3.31 25.34 -14.95
C ALA A 95 -3.60 25.65 -13.48
N ASP A 96 -2.59 25.66 -12.61
CA ASP A 96 -2.76 26.03 -11.19
C ASP A 96 -3.36 27.44 -11.05
N GLN A 97 -2.74 28.44 -11.70
CA GLN A 97 -3.23 29.82 -11.66
C GLN A 97 -4.68 29.94 -12.18
N SER A 98 -5.00 29.22 -13.27
CA SER A 98 -6.36 29.18 -13.83
C SER A 98 -7.36 28.58 -12.83
N ILE A 99 -6.98 27.49 -12.16
CA ILE A 99 -7.82 26.84 -11.15
C ILE A 99 -8.03 27.78 -9.94
N GLN A 100 -6.96 28.37 -9.38
CA GLN A 100 -7.09 29.29 -8.25
C GLN A 100 -7.95 30.52 -8.60
N SER A 101 -7.81 31.04 -9.82
CA SER A 101 -8.66 32.14 -10.29
C SER A 101 -10.13 31.73 -10.37
N ALA A 102 -10.41 30.53 -10.90
CA ALA A 102 -11.77 29.99 -10.99
C ALA A 102 -12.39 29.67 -9.62
N VAL A 103 -11.58 29.30 -8.62
CA VAL A 103 -12.04 29.08 -7.23
C VAL A 103 -12.68 30.35 -6.66
N SER A 104 -12.17 31.53 -7.02
CA SER A 104 -12.75 32.81 -6.57
C SER A 104 -14.18 33.06 -7.09
N ALA A 105 -14.56 32.43 -8.20
CA ALA A 105 -15.88 32.60 -8.83
C ALA A 105 -16.85 31.43 -8.57
N MET A 106 -16.35 30.19 -8.51
CA MET A 106 -17.15 28.95 -8.44
C MET A 106 -17.05 28.25 -7.07
N GLY A 107 -16.14 28.69 -6.20
CA GLY A 107 -15.75 27.93 -5.03
C GLY A 107 -14.88 26.73 -5.38
N THR A 108 -14.78 25.78 -4.47
CA THR A 108 -13.79 24.69 -4.56
C THR A 108 -14.09 23.65 -5.64
N ASP A 109 -15.30 23.64 -6.22
CA ASP A 109 -15.64 22.82 -7.40
C ASP A 109 -14.82 23.20 -8.64
N ALA A 110 -14.25 24.40 -8.70
CA ALA A 110 -13.26 24.77 -9.73
C ALA A 110 -12.01 23.87 -9.73
N ARG A 111 -11.75 23.15 -8.63
CA ARG A 111 -10.68 22.15 -8.52
C ARG A 111 -11.06 20.80 -9.13
N LEU A 112 -12.23 20.69 -9.75
CA LEU A 112 -12.66 19.53 -10.52
C LEU A 112 -12.46 19.77 -12.02
N VAL A 113 -12.34 18.69 -12.77
CA VAL A 113 -12.28 18.76 -14.24
C VAL A 113 -13.63 19.26 -14.75
N ARG A 114 -13.60 20.21 -15.68
CA ARG A 114 -14.78 20.85 -16.26
C ARG A 114 -14.92 20.47 -17.72
N GLY A 115 -16.16 20.36 -18.19
CA GLY A 115 -16.47 20.20 -19.61
C GLY A 115 -16.36 21.51 -20.38
N ASP A 116 -16.61 21.45 -21.68
CA ASP A 116 -16.55 22.61 -22.59
C ASP A 116 -17.58 23.69 -22.25
N ASP A 117 -18.69 23.31 -21.60
CA ASP A 117 -19.72 24.22 -21.08
C ASP A 117 -19.33 24.91 -19.76
N GLY A 118 -18.15 24.58 -19.21
CA GLY A 118 -17.65 25.10 -17.94
C GLY A 118 -18.22 24.42 -16.70
N ALA A 119 -19.16 23.49 -16.85
CA ALA A 119 -19.72 22.71 -15.73
C ALA A 119 -18.76 21.59 -15.31
N VAL A 120 -18.93 21.08 -14.08
CA VAL A 120 -18.17 19.92 -13.60
C VAL A 120 -18.49 18.71 -14.49
N LEU A 121 -17.44 18.10 -15.03
CA LEU A 121 -17.57 16.87 -15.81
C LEU A 121 -17.95 15.72 -14.89
N HIS A 122 -19.09 15.10 -15.17
CA HIS A 122 -19.57 13.92 -14.45
C HIS A 122 -19.35 12.63 -15.24
N VAL A 123 -18.85 11.62 -14.56
CA VAL A 123 -18.52 10.30 -15.10
C VAL A 123 -19.07 9.19 -14.22
N THR A 124 -19.09 7.98 -14.76
CA THR A 124 -19.68 6.80 -14.13
C THR A 124 -18.72 6.15 -13.12
N MET A 125 -19.23 5.31 -12.21
CA MET A 125 -18.37 4.58 -11.28
C MET A 125 -17.44 3.62 -12.01
N VAL A 126 -17.93 2.96 -13.08
CA VAL A 126 -17.10 2.06 -13.89
C VAL A 126 -15.91 2.80 -14.48
N GLU A 127 -16.12 3.99 -15.02
CA GLU A 127 -15.03 4.79 -15.56
C GLU A 127 -14.00 5.14 -14.47
N LYS A 128 -14.46 5.59 -13.29
CA LYS A 128 -13.57 5.93 -12.17
C LYS A 128 -12.68 4.74 -11.77
N LEU A 129 -13.26 3.56 -11.65
CA LEU A 129 -12.51 2.36 -11.25
C LEU A 129 -11.60 1.84 -12.39
N LEU A 130 -12.05 1.94 -13.65
CA LEU A 130 -11.23 1.61 -14.82
C LEU A 130 -9.98 2.50 -14.88
N VAL A 131 -10.12 3.81 -14.70
CA VAL A 131 -8.98 4.74 -14.73
C VAL A 131 -7.97 4.41 -13.64
N LEU A 132 -8.41 4.06 -12.42
CA LEU A 132 -7.51 3.63 -11.35
C LEU A 132 -6.78 2.33 -11.68
N LEU A 133 -7.49 1.34 -12.24
CA LEU A 133 -6.90 0.06 -12.64
C LEU A 133 -5.91 0.23 -13.80
N LEU A 134 -6.29 0.96 -14.85
CA LEU A 134 -5.46 1.20 -16.03
C LEU A 134 -4.21 2.01 -15.68
N ALA A 135 -4.29 2.99 -14.77
CA ALA A 135 -3.12 3.72 -14.30
C ALA A 135 -2.08 2.82 -13.61
N LYS A 136 -2.53 1.76 -12.93
CA LYS A 136 -1.63 0.76 -12.34
C LYS A 136 -1.12 -0.24 -13.38
N LEU A 137 -2.00 -0.79 -14.22
CA LEU A 137 -1.62 -1.77 -15.25
C LEU A 137 -0.69 -1.18 -16.31
N THR A 138 -0.79 0.11 -16.64
CA THR A 138 0.15 0.76 -17.56
C THR A 138 1.55 0.94 -16.97
N ASN A 139 1.71 0.77 -15.66
CA ASN A 139 2.98 0.71 -14.95
C ASN A 139 3.38 -0.71 -14.55
N TRP A 140 2.66 -1.74 -15.03
CA TRP A 140 3.00 -3.13 -14.70
C TRP A 140 4.28 -3.57 -15.42
N VAL A 141 5.18 -4.15 -14.65
CA VAL A 141 6.38 -4.84 -15.13
C VAL A 141 6.17 -6.34 -14.87
N PRO A 142 6.10 -7.18 -15.93
CA PRO A 142 5.89 -8.62 -15.76
C PRO A 142 6.87 -9.23 -14.77
N GLU A 143 6.39 -10.03 -13.81
CA GLU A 143 7.19 -10.68 -12.75
C GLU A 143 7.87 -9.70 -11.77
N GLY A 144 7.80 -8.39 -12.00
CA GLY A 144 8.47 -7.37 -11.19
C GLY A 144 7.55 -6.62 -10.23
N GLY A 145 6.30 -6.33 -10.62
CA GLY A 145 5.34 -5.55 -9.84
C GLY A 145 4.86 -4.29 -10.56
N ILE A 146 4.43 -3.27 -9.80
CA ILE A 146 4.02 -1.97 -10.35
C ILE A 146 5.16 -0.95 -10.22
N TRP A 147 5.56 -0.32 -11.32
CA TRP A 147 6.67 0.62 -11.36
C TRP A 147 6.39 1.88 -10.53
N MET A 148 7.33 2.22 -9.64
CA MET A 148 7.24 3.36 -8.71
C MET A 148 7.83 4.62 -9.34
N ASN A 149 7.19 5.18 -10.36
CA ASN A 149 7.75 6.25 -11.20
C ASN A 149 7.05 7.62 -11.05
N THR A 150 6.42 7.89 -9.91
CA THR A 150 5.56 9.07 -9.70
C THR A 150 6.09 10.05 -8.66
N GLN A 151 7.41 10.13 -8.50
CA GLN A 151 8.14 11.07 -7.64
C GLN A 151 7.80 11.02 -6.13
N ARG A 152 7.05 9.99 -5.71
CA ARG A 152 6.70 9.74 -4.30
C ARG A 152 6.76 8.25 -3.98
N PRO A 153 7.13 7.90 -2.74
CA PRO A 153 7.13 6.51 -2.30
C PRO A 153 5.71 5.97 -2.16
N GLU A 154 5.61 4.77 -1.61
CA GLU A 154 4.37 4.23 -1.05
C GLU A 154 4.34 4.48 0.47
N TRP A 155 3.74 3.57 1.24
CA TRP A 155 3.55 3.71 2.69
C TRP A 155 4.86 3.96 3.45
N ASN A 156 5.95 3.26 3.10
CA ASN A 156 7.23 3.39 3.80
C ASN A 156 8.08 4.53 3.22
N ASP A 157 7.90 5.74 3.75
CA ASP A 157 8.69 6.91 3.35
C ASP A 157 10.21 6.75 3.62
N ALA A 158 10.63 5.88 4.55
CA ALA A 158 12.04 5.62 4.77
C ALA A 158 12.71 4.85 3.61
N ASN A 159 11.92 4.24 2.72
CA ASN A 159 12.35 3.61 1.46
C ASN A 159 12.14 4.52 0.23
N ASN A 160 12.12 5.85 0.41
CA ASN A 160 11.87 6.79 -0.67
C ASN A 160 12.87 6.78 -1.84
N ALA A 161 14.08 6.25 -1.67
CA ALA A 161 15.03 6.12 -2.78
C ALA A 161 14.71 4.94 -3.72
N LEU A 162 13.65 4.16 -3.43
CA LEU A 162 13.06 3.23 -4.39
C LEU A 162 12.26 3.95 -5.48
N VAL A 163 11.84 5.20 -5.29
CA VAL A 163 11.17 5.94 -6.35
C VAL A 163 12.09 6.06 -7.57
N GLY A 164 11.56 5.81 -8.76
CA GLY A 164 12.28 5.74 -10.03
C GLY A 164 12.69 4.31 -10.39
N LYS A 165 13.42 3.61 -9.53
CA LYS A 165 13.94 2.25 -9.82
C LYS A 165 13.14 1.11 -9.18
N GLY A 166 12.17 1.40 -8.34
CA GLY A 166 11.44 0.41 -7.54
C GLY A 166 10.24 -0.17 -8.27
N LEU A 167 9.95 -1.44 -8.00
CA LEU A 167 8.73 -2.14 -8.43
C LEU A 167 7.99 -2.62 -7.20
N SER A 168 6.73 -2.23 -7.04
CA SER A 168 5.88 -2.59 -5.91
C SER A 168 5.12 -3.89 -6.18
N VAL A 169 5.54 -4.95 -5.48
CA VAL A 169 4.78 -6.21 -5.39
C VAL A 169 3.61 -6.04 -4.41
N VAL A 170 3.77 -5.17 -3.41
CA VAL A 170 2.74 -4.77 -2.44
C VAL A 170 1.49 -4.26 -3.16
N THR A 171 1.65 -3.29 -4.06
CA THR A 171 0.53 -2.73 -4.83
C THR A 171 -0.05 -3.77 -5.79
N ALA A 172 0.76 -4.63 -6.40
CA ALA A 172 0.25 -5.74 -7.22
C ALA A 172 -0.64 -6.71 -6.41
N ALA A 173 -0.28 -6.98 -5.15
CA ALA A 173 -1.05 -7.86 -4.27
C ALA A 173 -2.42 -7.28 -3.93
N TYR A 174 -2.48 -5.97 -3.65
CA TYR A 174 -3.75 -5.28 -3.44
C TYR A 174 -4.55 -5.07 -4.72
N LEU A 175 -3.90 -4.94 -5.88
CA LEU A 175 -4.56 -4.88 -7.18
C LEU A 175 -5.28 -6.19 -7.50
N ARG A 176 -4.71 -7.34 -7.11
CA ARG A 176 -5.38 -8.64 -7.22
C ARG A 176 -6.70 -8.65 -6.43
N ARG A 177 -6.68 -8.22 -5.16
CA ARG A 177 -7.89 -8.11 -4.31
C ARG A 177 -8.94 -7.21 -4.96
N PHE A 178 -8.51 -6.06 -5.50
CA PHE A 178 -9.38 -5.11 -6.19
C PHE A 178 -10.03 -5.72 -7.43
N VAL A 179 -9.26 -6.37 -8.30
CA VAL A 179 -9.78 -7.01 -9.52
C VAL A 179 -10.74 -8.15 -9.19
N VAL A 180 -10.42 -9.00 -8.21
CA VAL A 180 -11.29 -10.12 -7.80
C VAL A 180 -12.64 -9.61 -7.30
N PHE A 181 -12.62 -8.64 -6.39
CA PHE A 181 -13.85 -8.00 -5.91
C PHE A 181 -14.68 -7.46 -7.08
N TRP A 182 -14.04 -6.79 -8.04
CA TRP A 182 -14.74 -6.19 -9.15
C TRP A 182 -15.37 -7.23 -10.10
N ARG A 183 -14.69 -8.35 -10.33
CA ARG A 183 -15.24 -9.49 -11.07
C ARG A 183 -16.47 -10.07 -10.36
N GLU A 184 -16.44 -10.22 -9.05
CA GLU A 184 -17.59 -10.69 -8.27
C GLU A 184 -18.78 -9.73 -8.38
N GLN A 185 -18.54 -8.42 -8.28
CA GLN A 185 -19.59 -7.41 -8.43
C GLN A 185 -20.24 -7.41 -9.83
N LEU A 186 -19.43 -7.56 -10.89
CA LEU A 186 -19.93 -7.59 -12.26
C LEU A 186 -20.61 -8.91 -12.63
N ALA A 187 -20.32 -10.02 -11.94
CA ALA A 187 -21.03 -11.27 -12.13
C ALA A 187 -22.49 -11.20 -11.65
N GLY A 188 -22.77 -10.35 -10.65
CA GLY A 188 -24.12 -10.09 -10.15
C GLY A 188 -24.82 -8.86 -10.74
N ALA A 189 -24.17 -8.14 -11.67
CA ALA A 189 -24.74 -6.92 -12.25
C ALA A 189 -25.76 -7.23 -13.35
N GLU A 190 -26.92 -6.56 -13.31
CA GLU A 190 -27.93 -6.64 -14.39
C GLU A 190 -27.54 -5.83 -15.64
N ALA A 191 -26.60 -4.89 -15.51
CA ALA A 191 -26.17 -4.04 -16.61
C ALA A 191 -25.24 -4.81 -17.58
N ASP A 192 -25.65 -4.91 -18.84
CA ASP A 192 -24.88 -5.55 -19.90
C ASP A 192 -23.95 -4.59 -20.67
N THR A 193 -24.09 -3.27 -20.44
CA THR A 193 -23.27 -2.24 -21.07
C THR A 193 -22.87 -1.15 -20.08
N PHE A 194 -21.67 -0.62 -20.26
CA PHE A 194 -21.11 0.45 -19.44
C PHE A 194 -20.62 1.60 -20.30
N SER A 195 -21.05 2.82 -19.99
CA SER A 195 -20.62 4.02 -20.71
C SER A 195 -19.38 4.61 -20.05
N VAL A 196 -18.34 4.82 -20.85
CA VAL A 196 -17.10 5.50 -20.42
C VAL A 196 -16.64 6.48 -21.47
N ASN A 197 -15.82 7.44 -21.06
CA ASN A 197 -15.14 8.36 -21.96
C ASN A 197 -14.38 7.62 -23.08
N ALA A 198 -14.46 8.11 -24.32
CA ALA A 198 -13.83 7.50 -25.48
C ALA A 198 -12.31 7.31 -25.33
N ALA A 199 -11.61 8.24 -24.66
CA ALA A 199 -10.18 8.10 -24.40
C ALA A 199 -9.89 6.95 -23.42
N VAL A 200 -10.76 6.72 -22.44
CA VAL A 200 -10.64 5.60 -21.48
C VAL A 200 -10.89 4.27 -22.18
N ALA A 201 -11.92 4.19 -23.04
CA ALA A 201 -12.19 2.99 -23.84
C ALA A 201 -11.01 2.65 -24.76
N GLY A 202 -10.42 3.65 -25.43
CA GLY A 202 -9.24 3.44 -26.28
C GLY A 202 -7.99 3.00 -25.50
N LEU A 203 -7.81 3.46 -24.26
CA LEU A 203 -6.73 2.96 -23.40
C LEU A 203 -7.00 1.51 -22.95
N LEU A 204 -8.24 1.20 -22.58
CA LEU A 204 -8.65 -0.14 -22.19
C LEU A 204 -8.38 -1.16 -23.31
N GLU A 205 -8.78 -0.86 -24.54
CA GLU A 205 -8.58 -1.73 -25.70
C GLU A 205 -7.09 -2.00 -25.98
N GLN A 206 -6.26 -0.96 -25.91
CA GLN A 206 -4.81 -1.10 -26.07
C GLN A 206 -4.20 -1.99 -24.98
N VAL A 207 -4.53 -1.73 -23.70
CA VAL A 207 -4.01 -2.54 -22.58
C VAL A 207 -4.51 -3.98 -22.69
N GLN A 208 -5.78 -4.19 -23.03
CA GLN A 208 -6.35 -5.52 -23.25
C GLN A 208 -5.59 -6.28 -24.34
N THR A 209 -5.31 -5.64 -25.48
CA THR A 209 -4.55 -6.24 -26.59
C THR A 209 -3.15 -6.65 -26.13
N ILE A 210 -2.43 -5.74 -25.46
CA ILE A 210 -1.07 -6.01 -24.96
C ILE A 210 -1.03 -7.20 -23.98
N LEU A 211 -1.99 -7.26 -23.05
CA LEU A 211 -2.09 -8.39 -22.12
C LEU A 211 -2.49 -9.69 -22.83
N ALA A 212 -3.36 -9.63 -23.85
CA ALA A 212 -3.80 -10.81 -24.58
C ALA A 212 -2.63 -11.41 -25.39
N ASP A 213 -1.85 -10.56 -26.06
CA ASP A 213 -0.67 -10.95 -26.83
C ASP A 213 0.40 -11.62 -25.96
N THR A 214 0.44 -11.29 -24.66
CA THR A 214 1.42 -11.81 -23.71
C THR A 214 0.91 -12.96 -22.85
N LEU A 215 -0.35 -13.38 -23.01
CA LEU A 215 -0.96 -14.44 -22.20
C LEU A 215 -0.19 -15.78 -22.26
N HIS A 216 0.35 -16.13 -23.43
CA HIS A 216 1.14 -17.34 -23.61
C HIS A 216 2.44 -17.34 -22.76
N ARG A 217 2.95 -16.16 -22.39
CA ARG A 217 4.14 -16.01 -21.55
C ARG A 217 3.89 -16.40 -20.09
N LEU A 218 2.64 -16.42 -19.62
CA LEU A 218 2.33 -16.87 -18.25
C LEU A 218 2.79 -18.32 -17.98
N GLN A 219 2.90 -19.15 -19.03
CA GLN A 219 3.37 -20.54 -18.90
C GLN A 219 4.90 -20.68 -19.01
N THR A 220 5.56 -19.74 -19.70
CA THR A 220 6.98 -19.84 -20.08
C THR A 220 7.88 -18.84 -19.34
N GLY A 221 7.28 -17.87 -18.65
CA GLY A 221 7.97 -16.75 -18.03
C GLY A 221 8.30 -15.62 -19.01
N PHE A 222 8.86 -14.54 -18.48
CA PHE A 222 9.28 -13.38 -19.27
C PHE A 222 10.80 -13.22 -19.25
N SER A 223 11.43 -13.06 -20.42
CA SER A 223 12.82 -12.60 -20.50
C SER A 223 12.91 -11.09 -20.21
N ASP A 224 14.12 -10.59 -19.96
CA ASP A 224 14.35 -9.13 -19.80
C ASP A 224 13.92 -8.33 -21.03
N ALA A 225 14.08 -8.91 -22.23
CA ALA A 225 13.65 -8.30 -23.48
C ALA A 225 12.11 -8.31 -23.63
N ASP A 226 11.46 -9.42 -23.24
CA ASP A 226 9.99 -9.48 -23.22
C ASP A 226 9.41 -8.45 -22.25
N ARG A 227 9.94 -8.37 -21.02
CA ARG A 227 9.56 -7.35 -20.03
C ARG A 227 9.69 -5.94 -20.63
N ARG A 228 10.81 -5.65 -21.28
CA ARG A 228 11.04 -4.34 -21.90
C ARG A 228 10.03 -4.06 -23.02
N ALA A 229 9.71 -5.04 -23.85
CA ALA A 229 8.72 -4.89 -24.92
C ALA A 229 7.33 -4.56 -24.36
N VAL A 230 6.90 -5.27 -23.30
CA VAL A 230 5.62 -5.00 -22.61
C VAL A 230 5.59 -3.61 -22.01
N MET A 231 6.64 -3.21 -21.30
CA MET A 231 6.75 -1.86 -20.73
C MET A 231 6.66 -0.78 -21.80
N ASN A 232 7.34 -0.97 -22.94
CA ASN A 232 7.30 -0.01 -24.05
C ASN A 232 5.89 0.13 -24.62
N ALA A 233 5.16 -0.97 -24.81
CA ALA A 233 3.80 -0.96 -25.32
C ALA A 233 2.84 -0.25 -24.35
N LEU A 234 2.89 -0.61 -23.06
CA LEU A 234 2.04 -0.02 -22.02
C LEU A 234 2.35 1.47 -21.80
N GLY A 235 3.62 1.84 -21.73
CA GLY A 235 4.06 3.22 -21.55
C GLY A 235 3.68 4.12 -22.74
N THR A 236 3.71 3.56 -23.96
CA THR A 236 3.23 4.27 -25.17
C THR A 236 1.74 4.52 -25.12
N ALA A 237 0.94 3.49 -24.79
CA ALA A 237 -0.51 3.62 -24.66
C ALA A 237 -0.91 4.65 -23.58
N ALA A 238 -0.27 4.61 -22.42
CA ALA A 238 -0.49 5.58 -21.35
C ALA A 238 -0.09 7.00 -21.73
N THR A 239 1.00 7.15 -22.49
CA THR A 239 1.45 8.46 -22.98
C THR A 239 0.44 9.05 -23.95
N ALA A 240 -0.09 8.25 -24.89
CA ALA A 240 -1.11 8.70 -25.82
C ALA A 240 -2.40 9.12 -25.10
N TYR A 241 -2.87 8.32 -24.13
CA TYR A 241 -4.04 8.66 -23.31
C TYR A 241 -3.86 9.98 -22.57
N ARG A 242 -2.76 10.12 -21.81
CA ARG A 242 -2.49 11.34 -21.02
C ARG A 242 -2.31 12.57 -21.90
N ALA A 243 -1.70 12.43 -23.08
CA ALA A 243 -1.54 13.54 -24.03
C ALA A 243 -2.90 14.08 -24.53
N THR A 244 -3.92 13.23 -24.65
CA THR A 244 -5.30 13.66 -24.94
C THR A 244 -5.88 14.41 -23.75
N ILE A 245 -5.82 13.82 -22.55
CA ILE A 245 -6.39 14.42 -21.33
C ILE A 245 -5.75 15.76 -20.97
N TYR A 246 -4.42 15.88 -21.05
CA TYR A 246 -3.73 17.10 -20.64
C TYR A 246 -3.88 18.26 -21.62
N ARG A 247 -4.04 17.97 -22.92
CA ARG A 247 -4.13 19.02 -23.95
C ARG A 247 -5.55 19.55 -24.08
N ASN A 248 -6.53 18.66 -24.05
CA ASN A 248 -7.91 18.98 -24.42
C ASN A 248 -8.93 18.69 -23.30
N GLY A 249 -8.49 18.12 -22.17
CA GLY A 249 -9.40 17.50 -21.21
C GLY A 249 -9.94 16.14 -21.71
N PRO A 250 -10.73 15.43 -20.87
CA PRO A 250 -11.46 14.26 -21.33
C PRO A 250 -12.46 14.66 -22.43
N PRO A 251 -12.47 13.99 -23.61
CA PRO A 251 -13.40 14.32 -24.69
C PRO A 251 -14.85 14.13 -24.27
N ALA A 252 -15.79 14.89 -24.83
CA ALA A 252 -17.22 14.72 -24.55
C ALA A 252 -17.77 13.35 -25.00
N GLU A 253 -17.13 12.73 -26.00
CA GLU A 253 -17.55 11.46 -26.57
C GLU A 253 -17.50 10.32 -25.55
N GLN A 254 -18.56 9.52 -25.55
CA GLN A 254 -18.73 8.33 -24.71
C GLN A 254 -18.75 7.09 -25.59
N THR A 255 -18.13 6.02 -25.12
CA THR A 255 -18.08 4.71 -25.76
C THR A 255 -18.70 3.68 -24.82
N ALA A 256 -19.59 2.85 -25.37
CA ALA A 256 -20.19 1.74 -24.64
C ALA A 256 -19.26 0.52 -24.66
N ILE A 257 -18.95 -0.04 -23.49
CA ILE A 257 -18.22 -1.30 -23.32
C ILE A 257 -19.22 -2.35 -22.86
N SER A 258 -19.19 -3.55 -23.46
CA SER A 258 -20.05 -4.65 -23.00
C SER A 258 -19.55 -5.23 -21.68
N GLY A 259 -20.46 -5.70 -20.83
CA GLY A 259 -20.12 -6.37 -19.58
C GLY A 259 -19.29 -7.63 -19.79
N GLY A 260 -19.48 -8.33 -20.93
CA GLY A 260 -18.62 -9.44 -21.35
C GLY A 260 -17.18 -9.02 -21.54
N ALA A 261 -16.93 -8.00 -22.38
CA ALA A 261 -15.59 -7.49 -22.65
C ALA A 261 -14.89 -7.00 -21.37
N LEU A 262 -15.62 -6.30 -20.49
CA LEU A 262 -15.08 -5.85 -19.22
C LEU A 262 -14.68 -7.04 -18.31
N ARG A 263 -15.52 -8.07 -18.21
CA ARG A 263 -15.20 -9.28 -17.43
C ARG A 263 -13.99 -10.02 -17.99
N ASP A 264 -13.88 -10.11 -19.31
CA ASP A 264 -12.75 -10.75 -19.99
C ASP A 264 -11.44 -9.99 -19.73
N PHE A 265 -11.48 -8.66 -19.84
CA PHE A 265 -10.34 -7.81 -19.47
C PHE A 265 -9.92 -8.02 -18.01
N LEU A 266 -10.87 -8.06 -17.07
CA LEU A 266 -10.55 -8.27 -15.66
C LEU A 266 -9.99 -9.66 -15.38
N ALA A 267 -10.48 -10.70 -16.04
CA ALA A 267 -9.92 -12.04 -15.94
C ALA A 267 -8.47 -12.07 -16.45
N LEU A 268 -8.20 -11.39 -17.57
CA LEU A 268 -6.87 -11.27 -18.15
C LEU A 268 -5.91 -10.49 -17.25
N ALA A 269 -6.36 -9.36 -16.69
CA ALA A 269 -5.58 -8.58 -15.71
C ALA A 269 -5.27 -9.42 -14.46
N GLN A 270 -6.26 -10.14 -13.93
CA GLN A 270 -6.07 -11.04 -12.79
C GLN A 270 -4.99 -12.09 -13.09
N ALA A 271 -5.03 -12.76 -14.24
CA ALA A 271 -4.07 -13.79 -14.59
C ALA A 271 -2.62 -13.27 -14.59
N HIS A 272 -2.37 -12.08 -15.16
CA HIS A 272 -1.06 -11.44 -15.17
C HIS A 272 -0.58 -10.98 -13.79
N ILE A 273 -1.49 -10.44 -12.98
CA ILE A 273 -1.19 -10.04 -11.60
C ILE A 273 -0.86 -11.28 -10.76
N GLU A 274 -1.66 -12.35 -10.85
CA GLU A 274 -1.41 -13.59 -10.11
C GLU A 274 -0.10 -14.26 -10.52
N HIS A 275 0.23 -14.29 -11.82
CA HIS A 275 1.55 -14.72 -12.31
C HIS A 275 2.68 -13.90 -11.66
N THR A 276 2.54 -12.58 -11.65
CA THR A 276 3.52 -11.68 -11.03
C THR A 276 3.70 -11.97 -9.54
N LEU A 277 2.62 -12.17 -8.81
CA LEU A 277 2.69 -12.48 -7.37
C LEU A 277 3.31 -13.85 -7.11
N ARG A 278 2.99 -14.86 -7.92
CA ARG A 278 3.57 -16.21 -7.80
C ARG A 278 5.07 -16.21 -8.11
N ALA A 279 5.51 -15.44 -9.12
CA ALA A 279 6.94 -15.24 -9.41
C ALA A 279 7.69 -14.51 -8.28
N ASN A 280 6.98 -13.85 -7.37
CA ASN A 280 7.56 -13.11 -6.23
C ASN A 280 7.50 -13.87 -4.89
N LEU A 281 7.12 -15.16 -4.91
CA LEU A 281 7.28 -16.04 -3.76
C LEU A 281 8.72 -16.53 -3.67
N ARG A 282 9.33 -16.34 -2.50
CA ARG A 282 10.72 -16.66 -2.22
C ARG A 282 10.91 -18.14 -1.90
N PRO A 283 12.14 -18.68 -2.03
CA PRO A 283 12.46 -20.04 -1.57
C PRO A 283 12.19 -20.28 -0.08
N ASP A 284 12.31 -19.24 0.76
CA ASP A 284 12.00 -19.26 2.19
C ASP A 284 10.50 -19.09 2.50
N LYS A 285 9.63 -19.14 1.47
CA LYS A 285 8.17 -19.04 1.55
C LYS A 285 7.63 -17.67 1.99
N LEU A 286 8.49 -16.66 2.08
CA LEU A 286 8.08 -15.27 2.18
C LEU A 286 7.79 -14.70 0.78
N ALA A 287 7.21 -13.51 0.71
CA ALA A 287 7.03 -12.77 -0.53
C ALA A 287 8.04 -11.63 -0.65
N HIS A 288 8.50 -11.33 -1.87
CA HIS A 288 9.13 -10.04 -2.14
C HIS A 288 8.12 -8.91 -1.95
N SER A 289 8.56 -7.78 -1.41
CA SER A 289 7.71 -6.59 -1.19
C SER A 289 7.96 -5.54 -2.28
N TYR A 290 9.24 -5.26 -2.49
CA TYR A 290 9.73 -4.36 -3.52
C TYR A 290 10.88 -5.02 -4.26
N ASN A 291 10.93 -4.81 -5.57
CA ASN A 291 12.05 -5.19 -6.43
C ASN A 291 12.71 -3.93 -6.99
N ILE A 292 13.89 -4.11 -7.59
CA ILE A 292 14.62 -3.09 -8.34
C ILE A 292 14.50 -3.42 -9.82
N LEU A 293 14.15 -2.42 -10.60
CA LEU A 293 14.15 -2.43 -12.05
C LEU A 293 15.52 -1.96 -12.55
N ARG A 294 16.19 -2.79 -13.34
CA ARG A 294 17.36 -2.40 -14.13
C ARG A 294 16.96 -2.26 -15.60
N LEU A 295 17.00 -1.03 -16.11
CA LEU A 295 16.72 -0.75 -17.51
C LEU A 295 18.01 -0.51 -18.28
N ASP A 296 18.17 -1.23 -19.40
CA ASP A 296 19.08 -0.87 -20.48
C ASP A 296 18.28 -0.77 -21.77
N ASN A 297 18.80 -0.19 -22.86
CA ASN A 297 18.04 0.10 -24.09
C ASN A 297 17.12 -1.03 -24.62
N HIS A 298 17.46 -2.30 -24.41
CA HIS A 298 16.71 -3.47 -24.90
C HIS A 298 16.31 -4.47 -23.81
N SER A 299 16.55 -4.17 -22.53
CA SER A 299 16.33 -5.07 -21.40
C SER A 299 15.66 -4.35 -20.24
N ALA A 300 14.82 -5.08 -19.51
CA ALA A 300 14.24 -4.70 -18.24
C ALA A 300 14.41 -5.86 -17.27
N ALA A 301 15.48 -5.85 -16.48
CA ALA A 301 15.76 -6.88 -15.50
C ALA A 301 15.12 -6.56 -14.15
N VAL A 302 14.74 -7.60 -13.42
CA VAL A 302 14.18 -7.51 -12.07
C VAL A 302 15.21 -8.06 -11.08
N GLU A 303 15.65 -7.20 -10.17
CA GLU A 303 16.53 -7.56 -9.06
C GLU A 303 15.75 -7.55 -7.75
N HIS A 304 16.04 -8.50 -6.86
CA HIS A 304 15.27 -8.67 -5.64
C HIS A 304 15.93 -8.03 -4.42
N LEU A 305 15.11 -7.45 -3.55
CA LEU A 305 15.55 -6.94 -2.24
C LEU A 305 15.38 -7.99 -1.13
N TYR A 306 15.96 -7.67 0.03
CA TYR A 306 15.76 -8.42 1.27
C TYR A 306 14.27 -8.50 1.65
N PRO A 307 13.84 -9.52 2.42
CA PRO A 307 12.44 -9.66 2.81
C PRO A 307 11.99 -8.44 3.63
N MET A 308 10.74 -7.99 3.44
CA MET A 308 10.16 -6.93 4.25
C MET A 308 8.78 -7.36 4.77
N LEU A 309 8.42 -6.90 5.96
CA LEU A 309 7.15 -7.27 6.60
C LEU A 309 5.93 -6.92 5.74
N GLU A 310 6.01 -5.79 5.04
CA GLU A 310 4.92 -5.22 4.24
C GLU A 310 4.46 -6.14 3.10
N GLY A 311 5.37 -6.79 2.37
CA GLY A 311 4.99 -7.75 1.33
C GLY A 311 4.28 -8.98 1.89
N GLN A 312 4.54 -9.33 3.16
CA GLN A 312 3.89 -10.47 3.81
C GLN A 312 2.45 -10.12 4.14
N VAL A 313 2.23 -8.92 4.69
CA VAL A 313 0.90 -8.35 4.91
C VAL A 313 0.14 -8.29 3.59
N ALA A 314 0.75 -7.75 2.53
CA ALA A 314 0.10 -7.54 1.25
C ALA A 314 -0.32 -8.87 0.59
N VAL A 315 0.56 -9.88 0.56
CA VAL A 315 0.24 -11.18 -0.05
C VAL A 315 -0.82 -11.95 0.76
N LEU A 316 -0.78 -11.90 2.09
CA LEU A 316 -1.82 -12.49 2.96
C LEU A 316 -3.18 -11.82 2.72
N SER A 317 -3.20 -10.50 2.55
CA SER A 317 -4.42 -9.72 2.28
C SER A 317 -4.91 -9.79 0.83
N SER A 318 -4.15 -10.38 -0.10
CA SER A 318 -4.48 -10.41 -1.53
C SER A 318 -5.60 -11.40 -1.89
N GLY A 319 -5.79 -12.42 -1.06
CA GLY A 319 -6.64 -13.58 -1.34
C GLY A 319 -6.05 -14.57 -2.36
N LEU A 320 -4.77 -14.43 -2.74
CA LEU A 320 -4.06 -15.35 -3.64
C LEU A 320 -3.73 -16.68 -2.96
N LEU A 321 -3.30 -16.61 -1.69
CA LEU A 321 -2.81 -17.76 -0.95
C LEU A 321 -3.98 -18.60 -0.45
N THR A 322 -3.83 -19.91 -0.58
CA THR A 322 -4.68 -20.87 0.14
C THR A 322 -4.44 -20.76 1.64
N PRO A 323 -5.38 -21.22 2.50
CA PRO A 323 -5.18 -21.27 3.94
C PRO A 323 -3.90 -22.00 4.38
N ASP A 324 -3.53 -23.09 3.69
CA ASP A 324 -2.31 -23.85 3.95
C ASP A 324 -1.04 -23.05 3.61
N GLU A 325 -1.02 -22.37 2.46
CA GLU A 325 0.08 -21.49 2.06
C GLU A 325 0.25 -20.30 3.04
N ALA A 326 -0.86 -19.74 3.53
CA ALA A 326 -0.82 -18.68 4.54
C ALA A 326 -0.20 -19.19 5.86
N VAL A 327 -0.55 -20.40 6.31
CA VAL A 327 0.09 -21.03 7.48
C VAL A 327 1.58 -21.27 7.25
N GLU A 328 1.97 -21.75 6.07
CA GLU A 328 3.38 -21.97 5.72
C GLU A 328 4.17 -20.66 5.76
N LEU A 329 3.64 -19.59 5.15
CA LEU A 329 4.24 -18.26 5.18
C LEU A 329 4.41 -17.76 6.62
N LEU A 330 3.37 -17.85 7.46
CA LEU A 330 3.43 -17.37 8.85
C LEU A 330 4.44 -18.14 9.71
N LYS A 331 4.56 -19.45 9.51
CA LYS A 331 5.59 -20.27 10.17
C LYS A 331 7.00 -19.83 9.77
N ASN A 332 7.22 -19.53 8.49
CA ASN A 332 8.52 -19.06 8.01
C ASN A 332 8.80 -17.62 8.44
N LEU A 333 7.79 -16.74 8.46
CA LEU A 333 7.89 -15.38 8.97
C LEU A 333 8.37 -15.37 10.43
N ARG A 334 7.80 -16.24 11.27
CA ARG A 334 8.19 -16.42 12.68
C ARG A 334 9.65 -16.86 12.88
N ARG A 335 10.23 -17.55 11.90
CA ARG A 335 11.62 -18.05 11.87
C ARG A 335 12.59 -17.13 11.11
N SER A 336 12.07 -16.11 10.44
CA SER A 336 12.85 -15.21 9.61
C SER A 336 13.63 -14.18 10.43
N SER A 337 14.54 -13.48 9.77
CA SER A 337 15.25 -12.31 10.33
C SER A 337 14.34 -11.10 10.61
N LEU A 338 13.05 -11.17 10.25
CA LEU A 338 12.08 -10.14 10.60
C LEU A 338 11.54 -10.32 12.02
N TYR A 339 11.63 -11.52 12.60
CA TYR A 339 11.19 -11.73 13.97
C TYR A 339 12.23 -11.18 14.97
N ARG A 340 11.77 -10.33 15.89
CA ARG A 340 12.52 -9.70 16.96
C ARG A 340 12.14 -10.32 18.31
N PRO A 341 12.98 -11.18 18.91
CA PRO A 341 12.62 -11.99 20.08
C PRO A 341 12.35 -11.22 21.38
N ASP A 342 13.14 -10.19 21.69
CA ASP A 342 13.03 -9.42 22.93
C ASP A 342 11.67 -8.70 23.07
N GLN A 343 11.06 -8.37 21.94
CA GLN A 343 9.74 -7.72 21.87
C GLN A 343 8.63 -8.66 21.38
N HIS A 344 8.93 -9.93 21.12
CA HIS A 344 8.00 -10.91 20.56
C HIS A 344 7.20 -10.37 19.35
N SER A 345 7.87 -9.72 18.41
CA SER A 345 7.19 -9.06 17.28
C SER A 345 8.08 -8.96 16.05
N TYR A 346 7.71 -8.15 15.06
CA TYR A 346 8.34 -8.11 13.74
C TYR A 346 8.89 -6.73 13.40
N VAL A 347 10.13 -6.68 12.89
CA VAL A 347 10.72 -5.48 12.28
C VAL A 347 10.32 -5.38 10.81
N LEU A 348 10.38 -4.17 10.24
CA LEU A 348 10.01 -3.94 8.84
C LEU A 348 10.93 -4.67 7.84
N TYR A 349 12.21 -4.77 8.17
CA TYR A 349 13.24 -5.42 7.37
C TYR A 349 14.40 -5.90 8.27
N PRO A 350 15.27 -6.81 7.79
CA PRO A 350 16.31 -7.40 8.61
C PRO A 350 17.21 -6.35 9.24
N ASN A 351 17.48 -6.52 10.54
CA ASN A 351 18.46 -5.69 11.22
C ASN A 351 19.87 -6.05 10.74
N ARG A 352 20.55 -5.11 10.08
CA ARG A 352 21.87 -5.32 9.45
C ARG A 352 22.94 -4.55 10.20
N LYS A 353 24.16 -5.10 10.24
CA LYS A 353 25.33 -4.37 10.72
C LYS A 353 25.87 -3.51 9.58
N LEU A 354 25.88 -2.20 9.77
CA LEU A 354 26.49 -1.27 8.83
C LEU A 354 28.01 -1.21 9.03
N PRO A 355 28.81 -1.02 7.97
CA PRO A 355 30.24 -0.81 8.10
C PRO A 355 30.52 0.37 9.04
N GLY A 356 31.50 0.19 9.94
CA GLY A 356 32.04 1.28 10.74
C GLY A 356 32.67 2.36 9.86
N PHE A 357 32.83 3.57 10.38
CA PHE A 357 33.29 4.73 9.62
C PHE A 357 34.56 4.45 8.79
N LEU A 358 35.58 3.85 9.41
CA LEU A 358 36.87 3.53 8.78
C LEU A 358 36.78 2.43 7.69
N HIS A 359 35.67 1.70 7.60
CA HIS A 359 35.49 0.62 6.63
C HIS A 359 34.67 1.02 5.41
N LYS A 360 33.98 2.18 5.42
CA LYS A 360 33.00 2.54 4.38
C LYS A 360 33.59 2.93 3.03
N ASN A 361 34.76 3.55 3.02
CA ASN A 361 35.36 4.16 1.84
C ASN A 361 36.79 3.63 1.73
N ASN A 362 36.96 2.42 1.22
CA ASN A 362 38.29 1.82 1.04
C ASN A 362 38.37 1.22 -0.35
N VAL A 363 39.37 1.66 -1.10
CA VAL A 363 39.73 1.17 -2.42
C VAL A 363 41.14 0.58 -2.30
N THR A 364 41.26 -0.71 -2.61
CA THR A 364 42.53 -1.43 -2.55
C THR A 364 43.49 -0.94 -3.62
N THR A 365 44.81 -1.09 -3.39
CA THR A 365 45.81 -0.72 -4.39
C THR A 365 45.63 -1.53 -5.68
N GLU A 366 45.21 -2.79 -5.56
CA GLU A 366 44.96 -3.70 -6.68
C GLU A 366 43.81 -3.20 -7.57
N GLN A 367 42.76 -2.63 -6.98
CA GLN A 367 41.63 -2.09 -7.74
C GLN A 367 42.03 -0.91 -8.62
N VAL A 368 42.99 -0.08 -8.20
CA VAL A 368 43.41 1.12 -8.95
C VAL A 368 44.77 0.98 -9.64
N ALA A 369 45.42 -0.18 -9.53
CA ALA A 369 46.76 -0.39 -10.09
C ALA A 369 46.82 -0.14 -11.61
N GLY A 370 45.74 -0.42 -12.33
CA GLY A 370 45.64 -0.21 -13.78
C GLY A 370 45.10 1.16 -14.22
N SER A 371 44.79 2.07 -13.29
CA SER A 371 44.20 3.38 -13.63
C SER A 371 45.28 4.45 -13.77
N GLU A 372 45.47 4.93 -14.99
CA GLU A 372 46.38 6.02 -15.32
C GLU A 372 45.92 7.34 -14.68
N LEU A 373 44.61 7.58 -14.61
CA LEU A 373 44.07 8.77 -13.97
C LEU A 373 44.41 8.80 -12.48
N VAL A 374 44.20 7.70 -11.76
CA VAL A 374 44.48 7.61 -10.32
C VAL A 374 45.98 7.75 -10.05
N GLN A 375 46.83 7.15 -10.89
CA GLN A 375 48.27 7.30 -10.78
C GLN A 375 48.71 8.76 -11.02
N ALA A 376 48.15 9.43 -12.03
CA ALA A 376 48.47 10.83 -12.34
C ALA A 376 48.07 11.77 -11.18
N LEU A 377 46.86 11.60 -10.63
CA LEU A 377 46.37 12.38 -9.49
C LEU A 377 47.21 12.12 -8.23
N ALA A 378 47.56 10.85 -7.96
CA ALA A 378 48.42 10.50 -6.83
C ALA A 378 49.82 11.11 -6.95
N ALA A 379 50.42 11.12 -8.15
CA ALA A 379 51.71 11.75 -8.40
C ALA A 379 51.67 13.28 -8.22
N ALA A 380 50.55 13.91 -8.54
CA ALA A 380 50.30 15.34 -8.34
C ALA A 380 49.89 15.71 -6.90
N ASN A 381 49.70 14.74 -6.01
CA ASN A 381 49.06 14.93 -4.69
C ASN A 381 47.70 15.65 -4.78
N ASP A 382 46.94 15.35 -5.83
CA ASP A 382 45.63 15.95 -6.06
C ASP A 382 44.53 15.16 -5.33
N PRO A 383 43.89 15.73 -4.29
CA PRO A 383 42.93 15.00 -3.46
C PRO A 383 41.50 15.03 -4.02
N ARG A 384 41.27 15.66 -5.18
CA ARG A 384 39.92 15.95 -5.67
C ARG A 384 39.08 14.70 -5.88
N LEU A 385 39.67 13.63 -6.44
CA LEU A 385 38.97 12.38 -6.74
C LEU A 385 39.21 11.30 -5.68
N LEU A 386 40.48 10.92 -5.48
CA LEU A 386 40.91 9.96 -4.46
C LEU A 386 42.13 10.46 -3.68
N VAL A 387 42.23 10.06 -2.43
CA VAL A 387 43.38 10.29 -1.56
C VAL A 387 43.98 8.95 -1.14
N ARG A 388 45.30 8.82 -1.19
CA ARG A 388 46.04 7.66 -0.69
C ARG A 388 46.46 7.90 0.76
N ASP A 389 46.14 6.97 1.66
CA ASP A 389 46.55 7.05 3.06
C ASP A 389 47.99 6.55 3.29
N GLN A 390 48.44 6.59 4.55
CA GLN A 390 49.78 6.13 4.94
C GLN A 390 49.98 4.62 4.80
N ALA A 391 48.91 3.82 4.79
CA ALA A 391 48.96 2.38 4.58
C ALA A 391 48.92 2.01 3.08
N GLY A 392 48.74 2.99 2.20
CA GLY A 392 48.68 2.82 0.76
C GLY A 392 47.28 2.51 0.22
N VAL A 393 46.25 2.55 1.07
CA VAL A 393 44.84 2.39 0.70
C VAL A 393 44.34 3.70 0.11
N TYR A 394 43.47 3.60 -0.89
CA TYR A 394 42.85 4.75 -1.52
C TYR A 394 41.44 4.98 -0.95
N HIS A 395 41.05 6.24 -0.90
CA HIS A 395 39.73 6.68 -0.43
C HIS A 395 39.18 7.70 -1.41
N PHE A 396 37.94 7.56 -1.85
CA PHE A 396 37.27 8.64 -2.58
C PHE A 396 37.20 9.89 -1.70
N ASN A 397 37.14 11.06 -2.34
CA ASN A 397 37.03 12.34 -1.64
C ASN A 397 35.86 12.32 -0.63
N GLY A 398 36.15 12.70 0.62
CA GLY A 398 35.18 12.67 1.72
C GLY A 398 34.00 13.63 1.57
N ALA A 399 34.04 14.55 0.61
CA ALA A 399 32.92 15.43 0.27
C ALA A 399 31.86 14.75 -0.63
N PHE A 400 32.16 13.61 -1.25
CA PHE A 400 31.23 12.92 -2.14
C PHE A 400 30.09 12.27 -1.36
N ARG A 401 28.86 12.53 -1.81
CA ARG A 401 27.62 11.92 -1.30
C ARG A 401 27.15 10.81 -2.21
N ASN A 402 27.38 10.93 -3.52
CA ASN A 402 26.96 9.96 -4.53
C ASN A 402 27.81 10.07 -5.81
N ALA A 403 27.52 9.22 -6.79
CA ALA A 403 28.24 9.17 -8.06
C ALA A 403 28.14 10.47 -8.88
N GLY A 404 27.12 11.31 -8.63
CA GLY A 404 26.99 12.63 -9.24
C GLY A 404 28.10 13.60 -8.80
N ASP A 405 28.48 13.58 -7.53
CA ASP A 405 29.60 14.39 -7.02
C ASP A 405 30.94 13.91 -7.64
N ALA A 406 31.11 12.60 -7.80
CA ALA A 406 32.27 12.02 -8.47
C ALA A 406 32.29 12.38 -9.97
N ALA A 407 31.15 12.29 -10.65
CA ALA A 407 31.01 12.66 -12.07
C ALA A 407 31.29 14.16 -12.29
N GLN A 408 30.78 15.03 -11.42
CA GLN A 408 31.07 16.47 -11.48
C GLN A 408 32.58 16.73 -11.31
N THR A 409 33.22 16.04 -10.38
CA THR A 409 34.68 16.18 -10.18
C THR A 409 35.46 15.71 -11.42
N LEU A 410 35.01 14.62 -12.06
CA LEU A 410 35.58 14.17 -13.34
C LEU A 410 35.37 15.22 -14.44
N ASP A 411 34.22 15.89 -14.49
CA ASP A 411 33.97 16.98 -15.46
C ASP A 411 34.88 18.20 -15.21
N GLU A 412 35.18 18.50 -13.95
CA GLU A 412 36.14 19.55 -13.59
C GLU A 412 37.56 19.17 -14.01
N LEU A 413 38.00 17.94 -13.74
CA LEU A 413 39.29 17.41 -14.17
C LEU A 413 39.42 17.35 -15.70
N ALA A 414 38.34 17.02 -16.42
CA ALA A 414 38.33 16.95 -17.88
C ALA A 414 38.59 18.31 -18.56
N ARG A 415 38.38 19.43 -17.85
CA ARG A 415 38.69 20.78 -18.37
C ARG A 415 40.17 21.09 -18.35
N GLU A 416 40.98 20.30 -17.64
CA GLU A 416 42.42 20.47 -17.56
C GLU A 416 43.12 19.59 -18.60
N PRO A 417 43.94 20.16 -19.50
CA PRO A 417 44.65 19.38 -20.53
C PRO A 417 45.52 18.25 -19.96
N ALA A 418 45.96 18.36 -18.70
CA ALA A 418 46.78 17.35 -18.03
C ALA A 418 46.03 16.06 -17.70
N TYR A 419 44.69 16.10 -17.60
CA TYR A 419 43.86 14.96 -17.19
C TYR A 419 42.76 14.60 -18.21
N ALA A 420 42.52 15.45 -19.21
CA ALA A 420 41.39 15.31 -20.14
C ALA A 420 41.34 13.95 -20.85
N GLU A 421 42.49 13.44 -21.31
CA GLU A 421 42.57 12.16 -22.03
C GLU A 421 42.28 10.98 -21.10
N GLN A 422 42.90 10.97 -19.90
CA GLN A 422 42.71 9.91 -18.92
C GLN A 422 41.27 9.89 -18.38
N VAL A 423 40.65 11.05 -18.15
CA VAL A 423 39.23 11.12 -17.75
C VAL A 423 38.34 10.56 -18.85
N ALA A 424 38.57 10.91 -20.11
CA ALA A 424 37.77 10.38 -21.22
C ALA A 424 37.87 8.85 -21.34
N ALA A 425 39.07 8.29 -21.09
CA ALA A 425 39.30 6.85 -21.14
C ALA A 425 38.74 6.09 -19.92
N GLU A 426 38.83 6.67 -18.72
CA GLU A 426 38.59 5.94 -17.45
C GLU A 426 37.34 6.37 -16.68
N ARG A 427 36.54 7.32 -17.19
CA ARG A 427 35.33 7.81 -16.50
C ARG A 427 34.42 6.67 -16.01
N GLU A 428 34.06 5.76 -16.91
CA GLU A 428 33.17 4.64 -16.57
C GLU A 428 33.82 3.70 -15.55
N PHE A 429 35.12 3.46 -15.67
CA PHE A 429 35.85 2.66 -14.69
C PHE A 429 35.78 3.29 -13.29
N ILE A 430 36.03 4.60 -13.16
CA ILE A 430 35.97 5.30 -11.86
C ILE A 430 34.55 5.29 -11.28
N LEU A 431 33.52 5.52 -12.10
CA LEU A 431 32.14 5.50 -11.63
C LEU A 431 31.71 4.09 -11.21
N ASN A 432 32.16 3.05 -11.91
CA ASN A 432 31.93 1.66 -11.51
C ASN A 432 32.67 1.33 -10.21
N LEU A 433 33.92 1.75 -10.05
CA LEU A 433 34.68 1.58 -8.81
C LEU A 433 34.00 2.28 -7.62
N PHE A 434 33.45 3.48 -7.85
CA PHE A 434 32.64 4.19 -6.84
C PHE A 434 31.40 3.37 -6.47
N GLU A 435 30.67 2.84 -7.45
CA GLU A 435 29.49 1.99 -7.21
C GLU A 435 29.86 0.67 -6.52
N GLU A 436 30.97 0.02 -6.87
CA GLU A 436 31.47 -1.17 -6.18
C GLU A 436 31.81 -0.89 -4.71
N THR A 437 32.38 0.29 -4.43
CA THR A 437 32.78 0.71 -3.08
C THR A 437 31.56 0.99 -2.20
N PHE A 438 30.54 1.66 -2.72
CA PHE A 438 29.40 2.15 -1.92
C PHE A 438 28.08 1.39 -2.11
N ASN A 439 27.93 0.63 -3.20
CA ASN A 439 26.74 -0.14 -3.57
C ASN A 439 25.44 0.69 -3.46
N HIS A 440 25.45 1.90 -4.02
CA HIS A 440 24.32 2.82 -3.97
C HIS A 440 23.12 2.31 -4.78
N ARG A 441 23.31 1.38 -5.72
CA ARG A 441 22.21 0.67 -6.40
C ARG A 441 21.30 -0.04 -5.41
N SER A 442 21.85 -0.62 -4.35
CA SER A 442 21.09 -1.28 -3.28
C SER A 442 20.53 -0.32 -2.22
N PHE A 443 20.82 0.99 -2.32
CA PHE A 443 20.26 1.99 -1.41
C PHE A 443 18.77 2.15 -1.68
N THR A 444 17.96 1.82 -0.68
CA THR A 444 16.49 1.93 -0.74
C THR A 444 15.98 3.21 -0.08
N GLY A 445 16.82 3.93 0.67
CA GLY A 445 16.46 5.14 1.40
C GLY A 445 17.08 5.15 2.80
N ARG A 446 16.65 6.09 3.64
CA ARG A 446 17.16 6.24 5.03
C ARG A 446 16.90 5.02 5.90
N SER A 447 15.92 4.19 5.55
CA SER A 447 15.55 2.91 6.19
C SER A 447 16.74 2.05 6.61
N GLY A 448 17.71 1.87 5.71
CA GLY A 448 18.89 1.06 5.93
C GLY A 448 20.06 1.78 6.60
N THR A 449 19.93 3.05 6.99
CA THR A 449 21.07 3.88 7.43
C THR A 449 20.89 4.58 8.78
N PHE A 450 19.75 4.37 9.44
CA PHE A 450 19.47 4.85 10.81
C PHE A 450 18.82 3.76 11.68
N PHE A 451 18.69 4.01 13.00
CA PHE A 451 18.43 2.98 14.01
C PHE A 451 17.15 3.19 14.86
N ALA A 452 16.24 4.05 14.41
CA ALA A 452 14.96 4.36 15.06
C ALA A 452 13.88 4.65 14.00
N PHE A 453 12.64 4.96 14.41
CA PHE A 453 11.49 5.11 13.50
C PHE A 453 11.28 3.86 12.65
N GLU A 454 11.31 3.97 11.33
CA GLU A 454 11.26 2.84 10.41
C GLU A 454 12.58 2.03 10.41
N GLY A 455 13.68 2.59 10.90
CA GLY A 455 15.05 2.12 10.71
C GLY A 455 15.44 0.75 11.30
N LEU A 456 16.71 0.42 11.16
CA LEU A 456 17.27 -0.89 11.50
C LEU A 456 16.99 -1.28 12.96
N GLY A 457 16.41 -2.46 13.14
CA GLY A 457 16.08 -3.02 14.46
C GLY A 457 14.85 -2.43 15.15
N SER A 458 14.19 -1.45 14.52
CA SER A 458 12.96 -0.84 15.04
C SER A 458 11.73 -1.63 14.61
N ILE A 459 10.80 -1.85 15.54
CA ILE A 459 9.46 -2.34 15.22
C ILE A 459 8.57 -1.14 14.92
N TYR A 460 7.88 -1.16 13.78
CA TYR A 460 6.88 -0.15 13.43
C TYR A 460 5.48 -0.75 13.59
N TRP A 461 4.79 -0.33 14.66
CA TRP A 461 3.62 -1.07 15.17
C TRP A 461 2.43 -1.08 14.23
N HIS A 462 2.27 -0.04 13.40
CA HIS A 462 1.19 -0.03 12.41
C HIS A 462 1.28 -1.22 11.43
N MET A 463 2.48 -1.57 10.95
CA MET A 463 2.64 -2.71 10.04
C MET A 463 2.38 -4.05 10.74
N VAL A 464 2.71 -4.16 12.03
CA VAL A 464 2.40 -5.34 12.85
C VAL A 464 0.88 -5.50 13.03
N SER A 465 0.15 -4.42 13.31
CA SER A 465 -1.32 -4.51 13.43
C SER A 465 -2.00 -4.75 12.08
N LYS A 466 -1.42 -4.30 10.95
CA LYS A 466 -1.86 -4.74 9.62
C LYS A 466 -1.64 -6.24 9.40
N LEU A 467 -0.49 -6.78 9.82
CA LEU A 467 -0.25 -8.23 9.79
C LEU A 467 -1.31 -8.98 10.59
N LEU A 468 -1.61 -8.52 11.81
CA LEU A 468 -2.63 -9.12 12.66
C LEU A 468 -4.00 -9.17 11.96
N LEU A 469 -4.40 -8.06 11.32
CA LEU A 469 -5.64 -8.00 10.55
C LEU A 469 -5.61 -8.94 9.32
N ALA A 470 -4.51 -8.98 8.58
CA ALA A 470 -4.35 -9.87 7.42
C ALA A 470 -4.46 -11.35 7.83
N VAL A 471 -3.85 -11.74 8.96
CA VAL A 471 -3.95 -13.11 9.48
C VAL A 471 -5.37 -13.44 9.92
N TYR A 472 -6.10 -12.49 10.51
CA TYR A 472 -7.52 -12.67 10.78
C TYR A 472 -8.32 -12.88 9.49
N GLU A 473 -8.08 -12.09 8.44
CA GLU A 473 -8.77 -12.26 7.14
C GLU A 473 -8.50 -13.67 6.55
N CYS A 474 -7.26 -14.18 6.64
CA CYS A 474 -6.96 -15.56 6.25
C CYS A 474 -7.70 -16.60 7.12
N TYR A 475 -7.76 -16.38 8.44
CA TYR A 475 -8.50 -17.24 9.36
C TYR A 475 -10.01 -17.27 9.03
N ALA A 476 -10.61 -16.10 8.80
CA ALA A 476 -12.01 -15.96 8.45
C ALA A 476 -12.34 -16.65 7.11
N ALA A 477 -11.48 -16.48 6.10
CA ALA A 477 -11.62 -17.20 4.83
C ALA A 477 -11.57 -18.72 5.03
N ALA A 478 -10.60 -19.22 5.81
CA ALA A 478 -10.46 -20.64 6.08
C ALA A 478 -11.66 -21.24 6.83
N LEU A 479 -12.30 -20.48 7.73
CA LEU A 479 -13.53 -20.88 8.42
C LEU A 479 -14.75 -20.91 7.51
N ASN A 480 -14.82 -20.03 6.52
CA ASN A 480 -15.94 -19.99 5.57
C ASN A 480 -15.86 -21.14 4.57
N ASP A 481 -14.65 -21.53 4.15
CA ASP A 481 -14.43 -22.59 3.16
C ASP A 481 -14.58 -24.00 3.74
N LYS A 482 -14.21 -24.20 5.01
CA LYS A 482 -14.20 -25.53 5.66
C LYS A 482 -14.64 -25.42 7.13
N ALA A 483 -15.23 -26.51 7.62
CA ALA A 483 -15.44 -26.69 9.07
C ALA A 483 -14.12 -26.54 9.84
N PRO A 484 -14.15 -26.26 11.16
CA PRO A 484 -12.95 -26.17 11.99
C PRO A 484 -11.98 -27.32 11.71
N SER A 485 -10.75 -26.95 11.36
CA SER A 485 -9.69 -27.83 10.89
C SER A 485 -8.34 -27.48 11.55
N PRO A 486 -7.33 -28.37 11.46
CA PRO A 486 -5.98 -28.06 11.94
C PRO A 486 -5.39 -26.79 11.32
N VAL A 487 -5.79 -26.44 10.10
CA VAL A 487 -5.35 -25.22 9.39
C VAL A 487 -5.99 -23.98 10.01
N THR A 488 -7.30 -23.97 10.25
CA THR A 488 -7.98 -22.85 10.93
C THR A 488 -7.46 -22.66 12.35
N GLU A 489 -7.15 -23.74 13.07
CA GLU A 489 -6.50 -23.63 14.38
C GLU A 489 -5.08 -23.07 14.29
N ALA A 490 -4.30 -23.44 13.27
CA ALA A 490 -2.96 -22.91 13.08
C ALA A 490 -2.99 -21.40 12.78
N LEU A 491 -3.96 -20.93 12.00
CA LEU A 491 -4.18 -19.50 11.74
C LEU A 491 -4.61 -18.76 13.01
N ALA A 492 -5.53 -19.32 13.80
CA ALA A 492 -5.91 -18.76 15.10
C ALA A 492 -4.72 -18.67 16.07
N ARG A 493 -3.89 -19.72 16.14
CA ARG A 493 -2.64 -19.71 16.94
C ARG A 493 -1.67 -18.63 16.47
N ALA A 494 -1.48 -18.48 15.16
CA ALA A 494 -0.63 -17.43 14.59
C ALA A 494 -1.16 -16.03 14.90
N TYR A 495 -2.49 -15.82 14.80
CA TYR A 495 -3.15 -14.58 15.20
C TYR A 495 -2.83 -14.22 16.66
N PHE A 496 -3.01 -15.16 17.59
CA PHE A 496 -2.74 -14.91 19.01
C PHE A 496 -1.25 -14.73 19.33
N ASP A 497 -0.33 -15.45 18.65
CA ASP A 497 1.13 -15.25 18.77
C ASP A 497 1.52 -13.82 18.36
N ILE A 498 1.04 -13.34 17.21
CA ILE A 498 1.29 -11.95 16.77
C ILE A 498 0.70 -10.95 17.78
N ARG A 499 -0.54 -11.17 18.22
CA ARG A 499 -1.23 -10.31 19.18
C ARG A 499 -0.48 -10.21 20.51
N GLN A 500 0.12 -11.30 20.99
CA GLN A 500 0.92 -11.30 22.21
C GLN A 500 2.10 -10.32 22.15
N GLY A 501 2.59 -10.00 20.95
CA GLY A 501 3.61 -8.99 20.72
C GLY A 501 3.15 -7.54 20.90
N LEU A 502 1.84 -7.26 20.91
CA LEU A 502 1.30 -5.90 21.07
C LEU A 502 1.46 -5.38 22.50
N GLY A 503 1.45 -4.06 22.63
CA GLY A 503 1.75 -3.34 23.88
C GLY A 503 0.96 -3.83 25.08
N PHE A 504 -0.36 -3.93 24.96
CA PHE A 504 -1.26 -4.26 26.09
C PHE A 504 -1.08 -5.66 26.68
N ASN A 505 -0.29 -6.53 26.04
CA ASN A 505 0.08 -7.86 26.55
C ASN A 505 1.46 -7.87 27.25
N LYS A 506 2.10 -6.72 27.42
CA LYS A 506 3.45 -6.58 27.98
C LYS A 506 3.46 -5.88 29.33
N SER A 507 4.50 -6.15 30.11
CA SER A 507 4.77 -5.35 31.31
C SER A 507 5.22 -3.93 30.92
N PRO A 508 4.99 -2.91 31.78
CA PRO A 508 5.46 -1.55 31.51
C PRO A 508 6.97 -1.48 31.26
N ALA A 509 7.77 -2.33 31.92
CA ALA A 509 9.22 -2.38 31.72
C ALA A 509 9.61 -2.94 30.34
N ALA A 510 8.93 -3.99 29.86
CA ALA A 510 9.20 -4.56 28.55
C ALA A 510 8.72 -3.65 27.40
N TYR A 511 7.58 -2.96 27.60
CA TYR A 511 7.05 -2.01 26.64
C TYR A 511 7.81 -0.67 26.65
N GLY A 512 8.26 -0.25 27.83
CA GLY A 512 8.93 1.03 28.09
C GLY A 512 7.99 2.24 28.14
N ALA A 513 6.69 2.00 28.35
CA ALA A 513 5.63 3.00 28.52
C ALA A 513 4.39 2.35 29.19
N PHE A 514 3.28 3.08 29.31
CA PHE A 514 1.99 2.49 29.67
C PHE A 514 1.53 1.53 28.56
N PRO A 515 1.37 0.21 28.85
CA PRO A 515 1.02 -0.80 27.83
C PRO A 515 -0.30 -0.58 27.10
N THR A 516 -1.21 0.20 27.69
CA THR A 516 -2.52 0.54 27.14
C THR A 516 -2.48 1.64 26.09
N ASP A 517 -1.37 2.39 26.01
CA ASP A 517 -1.24 3.54 25.13
C ASP A 517 -0.58 3.10 23.82
N PRO A 518 -1.11 3.50 22.66
CA PRO A 518 -0.49 3.21 21.36
C PRO A 518 0.72 4.10 21.11
N TYR A 519 1.72 3.56 20.41
CA TYR A 519 2.97 4.24 20.03
C TYR A 519 3.35 3.84 18.61
N SER A 520 3.96 4.73 17.83
CA SER A 520 4.30 4.43 16.43
C SER A 520 5.37 3.33 16.30
N HIS A 521 6.41 3.35 17.14
CA HIS A 521 7.53 2.42 16.98
C HIS A 521 8.29 2.10 18.28
N THR A 522 9.09 1.04 18.26
CA THR A 522 9.99 0.62 19.35
C THR A 522 11.37 0.28 18.77
N PRO A 523 12.38 1.17 18.92
CA PRO A 523 13.76 0.95 18.48
C PRO A 523 14.44 -0.24 19.18
N ALA A 524 15.60 -0.68 18.68
CA ALA A 524 16.36 -1.79 19.28
C ALA A 524 16.84 -1.48 20.71
N GLY A 525 17.25 -0.23 20.98
CA GLY A 525 17.86 0.19 22.24
C GLY A 525 16.95 0.98 23.18
N SER A 526 15.64 1.06 22.93
CA SER A 526 14.71 1.80 23.80
C SER A 526 13.31 1.22 23.82
N GLY A 527 12.48 1.70 24.75
CA GLY A 527 11.04 1.44 24.79
C GLY A 527 10.26 2.13 23.67
N ALA A 528 8.93 2.06 23.77
CA ALA A 528 7.97 2.64 22.83
C ALA A 528 8.15 4.18 22.64
N ARG A 529 7.98 4.66 21.40
CA ARG A 529 8.22 6.05 20.97
C ARG A 529 7.07 6.58 20.10
N GLN A 530 6.83 7.90 20.18
CA GLN A 530 5.73 8.64 19.52
C GLN A 530 4.33 8.18 19.97
N PRO A 531 3.84 8.65 21.14
CA PRO A 531 2.55 8.26 21.68
C PRO A 531 1.36 8.79 20.86
N GLY A 532 0.24 8.06 20.89
CA GLY A 532 -1.07 8.58 20.53
C GLY A 532 -1.51 8.25 19.10
N MET A 533 -1.48 9.26 18.21
CA MET A 533 -2.20 9.23 16.92
C MET A 533 -1.47 8.45 15.80
N THR A 534 -1.15 7.20 16.06
CA THR A 534 -0.62 6.26 15.06
C THR A 534 -1.75 5.54 14.31
N GLY A 535 -1.55 5.24 13.02
CA GLY A 535 -2.49 4.45 12.22
C GLY A 535 -2.72 3.03 12.73
N GLN A 536 -1.87 2.53 13.64
CA GLN A 536 -2.03 1.26 14.35
C GLN A 536 -3.43 1.09 14.96
N VAL A 537 -3.98 2.15 15.55
CA VAL A 537 -5.22 2.09 16.31
C VAL A 537 -6.42 1.68 15.45
N LYS A 538 -6.43 2.07 14.16
CA LYS A 538 -7.53 1.69 13.27
C LYS A 538 -7.55 0.18 13.02
N GLU A 539 -6.38 -0.42 12.87
CA GLU A 539 -6.26 -1.84 12.61
C GLU A 539 -6.65 -2.63 13.88
N GLU A 540 -6.28 -2.14 15.05
CA GLU A 540 -6.66 -2.75 16.34
C GLU A 540 -8.16 -2.65 16.64
N ILE A 541 -8.83 -1.57 16.24
CA ILE A 541 -10.30 -1.48 16.30
C ILE A 541 -10.93 -2.58 15.44
N LEU A 542 -10.46 -2.75 14.19
CA LEU A 542 -10.98 -3.76 13.28
C LEU A 542 -10.71 -5.18 13.80
N THR A 543 -9.51 -5.45 14.32
CA THR A 543 -9.19 -6.76 14.91
C THR A 543 -9.97 -7.01 16.20
N ARG A 544 -10.31 -5.96 16.97
CA ARG A 544 -11.16 -6.13 18.15
C ARG A 544 -12.60 -6.48 17.78
N TRP A 545 -13.16 -5.88 16.73
CA TRP A 545 -14.47 -6.29 16.20
C TRP A 545 -14.45 -7.73 15.69
N ALA A 546 -13.37 -8.12 15.02
CA ALA A 546 -13.13 -9.50 14.62
C ALA A 546 -13.08 -10.49 15.80
N GLU A 547 -12.37 -10.17 16.88
CA GLU A 547 -12.34 -10.99 18.11
C GLU A 547 -13.73 -11.14 18.74
N LEU A 548 -14.49 -10.05 18.76
CA LEU A 548 -15.89 -10.04 19.22
C LEU A 548 -16.83 -10.77 18.23
N GLY A 549 -16.33 -11.23 17.09
CA GLY A 549 -17.11 -11.94 16.08
C GLY A 549 -18.14 -11.07 15.38
N ILE A 550 -17.91 -9.75 15.33
CA ILE A 550 -18.83 -8.80 14.71
C ILE A 550 -18.53 -8.77 13.22
N THR A 551 -19.49 -9.21 12.42
CA THR A 551 -19.41 -9.13 10.96
C THR A 551 -20.69 -8.55 10.38
N VAL A 552 -20.56 -7.88 9.24
CA VAL A 552 -21.69 -7.42 8.44
C VAL A 552 -21.64 -8.17 7.12
N SER A 553 -22.75 -8.78 6.74
CA SER A 553 -22.84 -9.54 5.49
C SER A 553 -24.26 -9.50 4.96
N GLN A 554 -24.41 -9.12 3.69
CA GLN A 554 -25.71 -8.99 3.05
C GLN A 554 -26.66 -8.06 3.83
N GLY A 555 -26.15 -6.90 4.28
CA GLY A 555 -26.90 -5.90 5.06
C GLY A 555 -27.27 -6.31 6.48
N ALA A 556 -26.83 -7.48 6.94
CA ALA A 556 -27.18 -8.03 8.24
C ALA A 556 -25.98 -8.11 9.18
N LEU A 557 -26.21 -7.77 10.44
CA LEU A 557 -25.25 -7.92 11.52
C LEU A 557 -25.23 -9.36 12.02
N GLN A 558 -24.02 -9.88 12.23
CA GLN A 558 -23.77 -11.21 12.78
C GLN A 558 -22.82 -11.14 13.97
N PHE A 559 -23.07 -11.99 14.95
CA PHE A 559 -22.30 -12.16 16.18
C PHE A 559 -21.79 -13.59 16.28
N ASN A 560 -20.56 -13.82 15.83
CA ASN A 560 -19.94 -15.14 15.75
C ASN A 560 -18.52 -15.16 16.34
N PRO A 561 -18.39 -15.01 17.68
CA PRO A 561 -17.08 -14.86 18.33
C PRO A 561 -16.32 -16.19 18.41
N THR A 562 -15.57 -16.54 17.37
CA THR A 562 -14.74 -17.77 17.36
C THR A 562 -13.32 -17.58 17.88
N LEU A 563 -12.90 -16.33 18.13
CA LEU A 563 -11.61 -15.96 18.72
C LEU A 563 -11.75 -15.36 20.13
N LEU A 564 -12.96 -15.32 20.69
CA LEU A 564 -13.17 -14.84 22.05
C LEU A 564 -12.74 -15.92 23.04
N ARG A 565 -12.06 -15.53 24.12
CA ARG A 565 -11.53 -16.47 25.12
C ARG A 565 -12.44 -16.49 26.35
N PRO A 566 -12.48 -17.60 27.11
CA PRO A 566 -13.22 -17.64 28.39
C PRO A 566 -12.82 -16.52 29.36
N ASP A 567 -11.55 -16.15 29.38
CA ASP A 567 -11.00 -15.10 30.25
C ASP A 567 -11.41 -13.67 29.84
N ASP A 568 -12.05 -13.49 28.68
CA ASP A 568 -12.58 -12.19 28.27
C ASP A 568 -13.94 -11.87 28.95
N PHE A 569 -14.54 -12.82 29.68
CA PHE A 569 -15.81 -12.66 30.41
C PHE A 569 -15.58 -12.31 31.88
N LEU A 570 -16.49 -11.51 32.44
CA LEU A 570 -16.47 -11.17 33.86
C LEU A 570 -16.69 -12.40 34.73
N CYS A 571 -15.84 -12.61 35.74
CA CYS A 571 -16.03 -13.67 36.74
C CYS A 571 -17.06 -13.28 37.82
N THR A 572 -17.30 -11.98 38.03
CA THR A 572 -18.23 -11.44 39.02
C THR A 572 -19.18 -10.45 38.35
N PRO A 573 -20.40 -10.25 38.89
CA PRO A 573 -21.30 -9.22 38.38
C PRO A 573 -20.65 -7.83 38.38
N GLY A 574 -21.06 -6.98 37.43
CA GLY A 574 -20.53 -5.64 37.25
C GLY A 574 -21.56 -4.67 36.67
N GLN A 575 -21.11 -3.46 36.35
CA GLN A 575 -21.91 -2.44 35.68
C GLN A 575 -21.17 -1.94 34.44
N PHE A 576 -21.91 -1.72 33.36
CA PHE A 576 -21.40 -1.14 32.12
C PHE A 576 -22.11 0.17 31.85
N THR A 577 -21.36 1.27 31.85
CA THR A 577 -21.88 2.60 31.52
C THR A 577 -21.48 2.96 30.09
N ALA A 578 -22.48 3.29 29.25
CA ALA A 578 -22.28 3.70 27.88
C ALA A 578 -23.05 4.99 27.57
N ILE A 579 -22.70 5.63 26.45
CA ILE A 579 -23.45 6.76 25.89
C ILE A 579 -24.30 6.22 24.74
N ASN A 580 -25.62 6.38 24.83
CA ASN A 580 -26.56 5.91 23.81
C ASN A 580 -26.62 6.86 22.60
N ALA A 581 -27.39 6.49 21.57
CA ALA A 581 -27.60 7.29 20.36
C ALA A 581 -28.11 8.72 20.62
N ALA A 582 -28.83 8.94 21.72
CA ALA A 582 -29.32 10.25 22.14
C ALA A 582 -28.32 11.07 22.97
N GLY A 583 -27.07 10.59 23.12
CA GLY A 583 -26.03 11.26 23.91
C GLY A 583 -26.21 11.13 25.43
N ARG A 584 -27.10 10.25 25.89
CA ARG A 584 -27.39 10.06 27.33
C ARG A 584 -26.56 8.91 27.89
N LYS A 585 -26.10 9.07 29.13
CA LYS A 585 -25.45 7.99 29.87
C LYS A 585 -26.48 6.98 30.34
N GLU A 586 -26.26 5.73 29.99
CA GLU A 586 -27.04 4.59 30.46
C GLU A 586 -26.12 3.61 31.17
N THR A 587 -26.61 2.98 32.23
CA THR A 587 -25.89 1.94 32.96
C THR A 587 -26.66 0.65 32.88
N VAL A 588 -25.97 -0.41 32.47
CA VAL A 588 -26.53 -1.76 32.40
C VAL A 588 -25.81 -2.68 33.38
N ALA A 589 -26.59 -3.47 34.12
CA ALA A 589 -26.05 -4.51 34.98
C ALA A 589 -25.52 -5.67 34.12
N LEU A 590 -24.33 -6.16 34.48
CA LEU A 590 -23.70 -7.30 33.85
C LEU A 590 -23.66 -8.48 34.83
N PRO A 591 -24.26 -9.64 34.50
CA PRO A 591 -24.09 -10.84 35.31
C PRO A 591 -22.66 -11.41 35.21
N ALA A 592 -22.30 -12.28 36.14
CA ALA A 592 -21.09 -13.10 35.97
C ALA A 592 -21.23 -13.97 34.70
N GLY A 593 -20.13 -14.21 34.00
CA GLY A 593 -20.11 -14.90 32.71
C GLY A 593 -20.59 -14.03 31.54
N SER A 594 -20.57 -12.70 31.67
CA SER A 594 -20.91 -11.76 30.61
C SER A 594 -19.80 -10.77 30.31
N LEU A 595 -19.87 -10.15 29.13
CA LEU A 595 -19.09 -8.97 28.75
C LEU A 595 -20.00 -8.00 27.98
N ALA A 596 -19.57 -6.74 27.86
CA ALA A 596 -20.32 -5.75 27.11
C ALA A 596 -19.43 -4.85 26.27
N PHE A 597 -20.00 -4.34 25.19
CA PHE A 597 -19.43 -3.33 24.32
C PHE A 597 -20.56 -2.53 23.67
N THR A 598 -20.23 -1.59 22.79
CA THR A 598 -21.21 -0.87 21.98
C THR A 598 -20.93 -1.07 20.50
N LEU A 599 -21.98 -1.16 19.71
CA LEU A 599 -21.91 -1.07 18.25
C LEU A 599 -22.87 0.02 17.79
N CYS A 600 -22.37 1.01 17.04
CA CYS A 600 -23.16 2.20 16.68
C CYS A 600 -23.86 2.86 17.88
N GLN A 601 -23.20 2.86 19.05
CA GLN A 601 -23.75 3.31 20.34
C GLN A 601 -24.91 2.49 20.93
N THR A 602 -25.31 1.38 20.31
CA THR A 602 -26.23 0.41 20.92
C THR A 602 -25.43 -0.53 21.83
N PRO A 603 -25.78 -0.64 23.13
CA PRO A 603 -25.18 -1.60 24.05
C PRO A 603 -25.42 -3.05 23.58
N VAL A 604 -24.34 -3.81 23.48
CA VAL A 604 -24.35 -5.25 23.18
C VAL A 604 -23.77 -6.01 24.37
N ILE A 605 -24.51 -6.99 24.89
CA ILE A 605 -24.08 -7.84 26.00
C ILE A 605 -23.92 -9.25 25.49
N TYR A 606 -22.74 -9.83 25.65
CA TYR A 606 -22.52 -11.25 25.43
C TYR A 606 -22.64 -12.00 26.75
N SER A 607 -23.38 -13.11 26.75
CA SER A 607 -23.47 -14.04 27.87
C SER A 607 -23.13 -15.45 27.40
N ARG A 608 -22.49 -16.24 28.26
CA ARG A 608 -22.18 -17.64 27.94
C ARG A 608 -23.44 -18.51 27.99
N GLY A 609 -23.64 -19.33 26.98
CA GLY A 609 -24.69 -20.35 26.97
C GLY A 609 -24.48 -21.41 25.91
N SER A 610 -25.29 -22.47 25.99
CA SER A 610 -25.18 -23.64 25.11
C SER A 610 -25.78 -23.41 23.72
N THR A 611 -26.74 -22.50 23.60
CA THR A 611 -27.51 -22.28 22.37
C THR A 611 -27.33 -20.85 21.90
N PRO A 612 -26.81 -20.63 20.67
CA PRO A 612 -26.71 -19.29 20.10
C PRO A 612 -28.09 -18.64 19.94
N GLN A 613 -28.24 -17.44 20.47
CA GLN A 613 -29.50 -16.70 20.50
C GLN A 613 -29.21 -15.20 20.57
N ILE A 614 -30.07 -14.39 19.97
CA ILE A 614 -30.03 -12.94 20.10
C ILE A 614 -31.37 -12.48 20.67
N GLU A 615 -31.34 -11.70 21.74
CA GLU A 615 -32.48 -11.01 22.34
C GLU A 615 -32.33 -9.50 22.08
N ILE A 616 -33.31 -8.93 21.39
CA ILE A 616 -33.38 -7.52 21.05
C ILE A 616 -34.34 -6.87 22.03
N ILE A 617 -33.92 -5.77 22.62
CA ILE A 617 -34.74 -4.95 23.51
C ILE A 617 -34.98 -3.60 22.81
N PHE A 618 -36.22 -3.34 22.46
CA PHE A 618 -36.64 -2.11 21.79
C PHE A 618 -36.77 -0.94 22.77
N ALA A 619 -36.79 0.28 22.25
CA ALA A 619 -36.95 1.50 23.05
C ALA A 619 -38.28 1.57 23.81
N ASP A 620 -39.34 0.94 23.29
CA ASP A 620 -40.66 0.85 23.94
C ASP A 620 -40.76 -0.28 24.98
N GLY A 621 -39.67 -1.02 25.21
CA GLY A 621 -39.60 -2.12 26.15
C GLY A 621 -40.06 -3.46 25.60
N ARG A 622 -40.50 -3.55 24.33
CA ARG A 622 -40.73 -4.84 23.69
C ARG A 622 -39.42 -5.63 23.59
N GLU A 623 -39.55 -6.95 23.63
CA GLU A 623 -38.44 -7.89 23.47
C GLU A 623 -38.72 -8.80 22.27
N GLN A 624 -37.68 -9.12 21.52
CA GLN A 624 -37.73 -10.09 20.44
C GLN A 624 -36.55 -11.04 20.54
N ILE A 625 -36.85 -12.33 20.45
CA ILE A 625 -35.85 -13.39 20.48
C ILE A 625 -35.67 -13.94 19.08
N ILE A 626 -34.42 -14.06 18.65
CA ILE A 626 -33.99 -14.64 17.39
C ILE A 626 -33.06 -15.82 17.69
N ALA A 627 -33.38 -16.98 17.12
CA ALA A 627 -32.48 -18.14 17.20
C ALA A 627 -31.27 -17.94 16.29
N GLY A 628 -30.09 -18.34 16.76
CA GLY A 628 -28.85 -18.27 15.99
C GLY A 628 -28.02 -17.02 16.29
N ARG A 629 -27.24 -16.58 15.30
CA ARG A 629 -26.14 -15.61 15.44
C ARG A 629 -26.30 -14.36 14.57
N ARG A 630 -27.43 -14.21 13.88
CA ARG A 630 -27.61 -13.22 12.82
C ARG A 630 -28.94 -12.48 13.00
N LEU A 631 -28.89 -11.16 12.88
CA LEU A 631 -30.06 -10.31 12.76
C LEU A 631 -30.55 -10.29 11.29
N ASP A 632 -31.82 -9.95 11.06
CA ASP A 632 -32.25 -9.59 9.71
C ASP A 632 -31.72 -8.21 9.31
N ALA A 633 -31.80 -7.88 8.01
CA ALA A 633 -31.28 -6.63 7.47
C ALA A 633 -32.04 -5.38 7.99
N ALA A 634 -33.36 -5.47 8.19
CA ALA A 634 -34.17 -4.36 8.66
C ALA A 634 -33.81 -4.00 10.11
N THR A 635 -33.71 -5.01 10.97
CA THR A 635 -33.26 -4.87 12.36
C THR A 635 -31.83 -4.32 12.42
N SER A 636 -30.94 -4.83 11.58
CA SER A 636 -29.54 -4.36 11.52
C SER A 636 -29.46 -2.88 11.12
N ARG A 637 -30.34 -2.44 10.20
CA ARG A 637 -30.40 -1.06 9.74
C ARG A 637 -30.71 -0.07 10.87
N HIS A 638 -31.61 -0.41 11.79
CA HIS A 638 -31.89 0.43 12.97
C HIS A 638 -30.63 0.67 13.83
N ILE A 639 -29.76 -0.34 13.95
CA ILE A 639 -28.46 -0.19 14.64
C ILE A 639 -27.52 0.72 13.83
N PHE A 640 -27.41 0.50 12.52
CA PHE A 640 -26.51 1.27 11.66
C PHE A 640 -26.90 2.76 11.56
N ASP A 641 -28.19 3.06 11.49
CA ASP A 641 -28.72 4.42 11.39
C ASP A 641 -28.70 5.19 12.71
N ARG A 642 -28.42 4.51 13.83
CA ARG A 642 -28.37 5.11 15.17
C ARG A 642 -29.67 5.83 15.52
N ASP A 643 -30.82 5.28 15.10
CA ASP A 643 -32.14 5.91 15.28
C ASP A 643 -32.71 5.72 16.70
N GLY A 644 -32.08 4.88 17.52
CA GLY A 644 -32.48 4.61 18.89
C GLY A 644 -33.68 3.66 19.01
N TYR A 645 -34.15 3.04 17.91
CA TYR A 645 -35.26 2.09 17.93
C TYR A 645 -34.91 0.83 18.75
N ILE A 646 -33.65 0.39 18.66
CA ILE A 646 -33.08 -0.71 19.45
C ILE A 646 -32.32 -0.12 20.63
N ARG A 647 -32.80 -0.39 21.85
CA ARG A 647 -32.19 0.06 23.10
C ARG A 647 -30.99 -0.80 23.49
N GLN A 648 -31.08 -2.11 23.27
CA GLN A 648 -30.05 -3.05 23.69
C GLN A 648 -30.13 -4.35 22.88
N VAL A 649 -28.98 -4.99 22.66
CA VAL A 649 -28.87 -6.35 22.14
C VAL A 649 -28.19 -7.25 23.17
N ARG A 650 -28.77 -8.40 23.47
CA ARG A 650 -28.15 -9.46 24.27
C ARG A 650 -27.90 -10.66 23.38
N VAL A 651 -26.71 -11.23 23.46
CA VAL A 651 -26.28 -12.35 22.61
C VAL A 651 -25.79 -13.48 23.49
N MET A 652 -26.40 -14.64 23.32
CA MET A 652 -25.91 -15.88 23.90
C MET A 652 -24.84 -16.48 23.01
N VAL A 653 -23.64 -16.64 23.54
CA VAL A 653 -22.47 -17.10 22.79
C VAL A 653 -21.93 -18.40 23.38
N SER A 654 -21.56 -19.32 22.49
CA SER A 654 -20.86 -20.56 22.82
C SER A 654 -19.36 -20.29 22.75
N VAL A 655 -18.70 -20.19 23.91
CA VAL A 655 -17.26 -19.93 24.06
C VAL A 655 -16.60 -21.03 24.88
#